data_AF-A0A9D1CXZ7-F1
#
_entry.id   AF-A0A9D1CXZ7-F1
#
_cell.length_a   1.000
_cell.length_b   1.000
_cell.length_c   1.000
_cell.angle_alpha   90.00
_cell.angle_beta   90.00
_cell.angle_gamma   90.00
#
_symmetry.space_group_name_H-M   'P 1'
#
loop_
_entity.id
_entity.type
_entity.pdbx_description
1 polymer ?
#
loop_
_entity_poly.entity_id
_entity_poly.type
_entity_poly.pdbx_seq_one_letter_code
_entity_poly.pdbx_strand_id
1 'polypeptide(L)'
;MNAEKLKDYNFLKSKTIDEIYSLFDGLSDAEKRSVINNKSFLERLSENEVYDLLNDLSEDDYFIILHNPYFLRKVSQISLFEIIPLFSNKQLLDLFSNSYFLEKLSKIEDPKQVLDLFDENERMNLLRNSKFVQKINLDGEKTAEYLKYNFSKVEKFELLNYKFIADGISSQYLSYLARDLTLEERTILLSNPDFTANLNVFSIMEIGKDVLVTEKLDGKSIATLAYNLPHDKRYEIIYDEKFFQKLDGDGITRLIYDFSFDEKISIINDKKFFDKLSGQNICHICEKMSESERIKVISNRDVLNKLGGSEITSLISDFDVSLKKKFVFNDKLYWKLNSYNIELLSLDFSFEDKIRVINLFLDKLQGSTIFELAKDGPQALRHKLISDSRIFEKLDGYQISCLVSDFGVDERFDFLNKDEMIKKYKDIDLRSFTMGFSDDKLGKVILNNDLIRNIKTDDLIFILNLVSDSQKLRALDDDFILENLSMRDVCLICEDMDINKRGELLEKNKIQSKIKSLDGMDDLNGRWKRYFDLFGGKALDLIRKKPKEIKRVIDTDKIELLKGWFDKTGQKFIPPFYVVSAFPLKEASKFLTSQRMWNRCLKYFPLSSDSDKIAFMKFAYAFGVFDGDADGFTKLTNILKRVPRYINKMEYEKLSSDKLFDSKLKEISVSEGLKGAQGFSDVFRENNGRFTLTLDVQKYPKTMMVLRKKLENLKNRDVLSFNDIVSLANNFDFIYDKSFYEFFLKNSDDIFNNQDSMIYISEIQRRFAEIKTVNSNRKLDLNLAVNYVRENKYGCVMRGNEELAELSKIAGYNDEDFMVLQNIYNEGRKRVFSTIPRVTGNIKGYRYEIIRLDNPLSLTIGVMSDCCQKLHDAAETCMEHSAVSKDGRLFVLYDESGNLVAQSWVWRNRDVLCFDNIEIPKRAFKRFDSTSERTKFTNNVFDAYMKCAKELFIKDEKVYKSLLEEGKITREDFNGLRLGKITIGLGYNDIASVIQNKLKKDEDILVRPASFVPPVLLNRDLYVMDSEIQYVALKRDDRIYSDKEALDIYYDEVNSYKLKDAFLKFDSLVLKKLEEAGMDLNLVKVALSPNLIIVYEEDTYKVRVWKVFINDNIFDDDYKRSVLRQLENNLKEIASSRRIEIIEGAITQDGWNEKWGRGYGR
;
A
#
# COMPACT_ATOMS: atom_id res chain seq x y z
N MET A 1 49.51 -17.76 40.44
CA MET A 1 48.41 -17.77 41.45
C MET A 1 48.19 -16.34 41.93
N ASN A 2 47.25 -15.55 41.37
CA ASN A 2 46.67 -14.36 42.05
C ASN A 2 45.52 -13.64 41.31
N ALA A 3 45.29 -13.82 39.99
CA ALA A 3 44.24 -13.07 39.30
C ALA A 3 42.80 -13.42 39.73
N GLU A 4 42.51 -14.67 40.11
CA GLU A 4 41.20 -15.03 40.68
C GLU A 4 40.93 -14.34 42.02
N LYS A 5 41.96 -14.13 42.86
CA LYS A 5 41.82 -13.44 44.13
C LYS A 5 41.54 -11.95 43.94
N LEU A 6 42.12 -11.31 42.93
CA LEU A 6 41.86 -9.91 42.59
C LEU A 6 40.45 -9.67 42.00
N LYS A 7 39.71 -10.73 41.66
CA LYS A 7 38.28 -10.64 41.32
C LYS A 7 37.37 -10.72 42.55
N ASP A 8 37.88 -11.20 43.69
CA ASP A 8 37.13 -11.28 44.93
C ASP A 8 37.08 -9.91 45.63
N TYR A 9 35.86 -9.39 45.80
CA TYR A 9 35.58 -8.14 46.47
C TYR A 9 36.15 -8.08 47.90
N ASN A 10 36.04 -9.17 48.66
CA ASN A 10 36.51 -9.21 50.05
C ASN A 10 38.05 -9.20 50.13
N PHE A 11 38.70 -9.79 49.13
CA PHE A 11 40.16 -9.74 48.99
C PHE A 11 40.66 -8.33 48.66
N LEU A 12 40.08 -7.67 47.65
CA LEU A 12 40.41 -6.28 47.30
C LEU A 12 40.13 -5.29 48.44
N LYS A 13 39.08 -5.54 49.23
CA LYS A 13 38.74 -4.73 50.40
C LYS A 13 39.77 -4.87 51.53
N SER A 14 40.46 -6.00 51.60
CA SER A 14 41.49 -6.28 52.61
C SER A 14 42.88 -5.71 52.27
N LYS A 15 43.04 -5.06 51.12
CA LYS A 15 44.32 -4.55 50.59
C LYS A 15 44.34 -3.03 50.41
N THR A 16 45.50 -2.42 50.64
CA THR A 16 45.74 -1.00 50.33
C THR A 16 45.87 -0.79 48.83
N ILE A 17 45.69 0.45 48.36
CA ILE A 17 45.78 0.77 46.93
C ILE A 17 47.20 0.49 46.41
N ASP A 18 48.25 0.83 47.16
CA ASP A 18 49.64 0.52 46.79
C ASP A 18 49.93 -1.00 46.71
N GLU A 19 49.35 -1.79 47.62
CA GLU A 19 49.42 -3.25 47.54
C GLU A 19 48.70 -3.77 46.28
N ILE A 20 47.61 -3.13 45.86
CA ILE A 20 46.88 -3.49 44.64
C ILE A 20 47.68 -3.10 43.40
N TYR A 21 48.30 -1.91 43.35
CA TYR A 21 49.16 -1.47 42.23
C TYR A 21 50.39 -2.39 42.06
N SER A 22 51.07 -2.75 43.15
CA SER A 22 52.20 -3.70 43.08
C SER A 22 51.78 -5.10 42.62
N LEU A 23 50.56 -5.53 42.97
CA LEU A 23 49.98 -6.77 42.44
C LEU A 23 49.57 -6.62 40.97
N PHE A 24 49.22 -5.41 40.53
CA PHE A 24 48.78 -5.07 39.17
C PHE A 24 49.92 -5.14 38.16
N ASP A 25 51.11 -4.65 38.51
CA ASP A 25 52.29 -4.65 37.63
C ASP A 25 52.75 -6.04 37.20
N GLY A 26 52.51 -7.05 38.03
CA GLY A 26 52.85 -8.45 37.73
C GLY A 26 51.81 -9.22 36.91
N LEU A 27 50.69 -8.58 36.53
CA LEU A 27 49.59 -9.22 35.80
C LEU A 27 49.75 -9.12 34.29
N SER A 28 49.26 -10.13 33.57
CA SER A 28 49.07 -10.02 32.12
C SER A 28 47.97 -9.01 31.77
N ASP A 29 47.98 -8.46 30.56
CA ASP A 29 47.00 -7.44 30.14
C ASP A 29 45.55 -7.95 30.24
N ALA A 30 45.33 -9.25 29.98
CA ALA A 30 44.03 -9.89 30.16
C ALA A 30 43.56 -9.90 31.63
N GLU A 31 44.49 -10.05 32.57
CA GLU A 31 44.21 -10.03 34.01
C GLU A 31 44.01 -8.59 34.50
N LYS A 32 44.85 -7.63 34.07
CA LYS A 32 44.67 -6.19 34.32
C LYS A 32 43.29 -5.71 33.88
N ARG A 33 42.85 -6.10 32.68
CA ARG A 33 41.50 -5.82 32.12
C ARG A 33 40.37 -6.38 32.99
N SER A 34 40.58 -7.59 33.55
CA SER A 34 39.57 -8.19 34.43
C SER A 34 39.44 -7.47 35.77
N VAL A 35 40.49 -6.79 36.24
CA VAL A 35 40.47 -6.02 37.50
C VAL A 35 39.92 -4.60 37.27
N ILE A 36 40.28 -3.92 36.16
CA ILE A 36 39.71 -2.61 35.79
C ILE A 36 38.20 -2.68 35.53
N ASN A 37 37.67 -3.81 35.06
CA ASN A 37 36.22 -4.01 34.92
C ASN A 37 35.49 -4.27 36.27
N ASN A 38 36.21 -4.33 37.39
CA ASN A 38 35.60 -4.44 38.71
C ASN A 38 35.10 -3.08 39.19
N LYS A 39 33.77 -2.89 39.15
CA LYS A 39 33.10 -1.66 39.61
C LYS A 39 33.54 -1.21 41.01
N SER A 40 33.71 -2.15 41.94
CA SER A 40 34.08 -1.85 43.32
C SER A 40 35.53 -1.37 43.50
N PHE A 41 36.40 -1.68 42.53
CA PHE A 41 37.76 -1.14 42.47
C PHE A 41 37.72 0.30 41.94
N LEU A 42 37.04 0.55 40.82
CA LEU A 42 36.93 1.88 40.20
C LEU A 42 36.24 2.93 41.08
N GLU A 43 35.29 2.51 41.91
CA GLU A 43 34.61 3.41 42.86
C GLU A 43 35.53 3.92 43.97
N ARG A 44 36.65 3.22 44.25
CA ARG A 44 37.63 3.61 45.29
C ARG A 44 38.73 4.55 44.79
N LEU A 45 38.89 4.70 43.48
CA LEU A 45 39.93 5.56 42.89
C LEU A 45 39.48 7.04 42.93
N SER A 46 40.41 7.90 43.33
CA SER A 46 40.34 9.36 43.20
C SER A 46 40.63 9.81 41.77
N GLU A 47 40.34 11.08 41.45
CA GLU A 47 40.55 11.64 40.11
C GLU A 47 42.04 11.61 39.69
N ASN A 48 42.95 11.89 40.63
CA ASN A 48 44.39 11.81 40.39
C ASN A 48 44.84 10.37 40.14
N GLU A 49 44.35 9.40 40.92
CA GLU A 49 44.68 7.98 40.70
C GLU A 49 44.10 7.44 39.37
N VAL A 50 42.97 7.99 38.91
CA VAL A 50 42.42 7.68 37.58
C VAL A 50 43.25 8.31 36.46
N TYR A 51 43.77 9.52 36.67
CA TYR A 51 44.68 10.19 35.74
C TYR A 51 46.02 9.45 35.63
N ASP A 52 46.63 9.07 36.76
CA ASP A 52 47.87 8.30 36.79
C ASP A 52 47.67 6.93 36.14
N LEU A 53 46.54 6.28 36.40
CA LEU A 53 46.17 5.04 35.72
C LEU A 53 46.06 5.27 34.20
N LEU A 54 45.42 6.35 33.73
CA LEU A 54 45.36 6.68 32.30
C LEU A 54 46.77 6.87 31.70
N ASN A 55 47.63 7.60 32.39
CA ASN A 55 48.97 7.91 31.90
C ASN A 55 49.89 6.67 31.80
N ASP A 56 49.70 5.67 32.66
CA ASP A 56 50.46 4.42 32.66
C ASP A 56 49.92 3.36 31.68
N LEU A 57 48.82 3.64 30.97
CA LEU A 57 48.17 2.68 30.07
C LEU A 57 48.70 2.74 28.65
N SER A 58 48.76 1.56 28.01
CA SER A 58 49.15 1.43 26.61
C SER A 58 47.99 1.81 25.67
N GLU A 59 48.30 2.19 24.43
CA GLU A 59 47.32 2.63 23.42
C GLU A 59 46.22 1.57 23.15
N ASP A 60 46.55 0.29 23.33
CA ASP A 60 45.62 -0.85 23.20
C ASP A 60 44.64 -0.99 24.37
N ASP A 61 44.98 -0.45 25.55
CA ASP A 61 44.15 -0.52 26.75
C ASP A 61 43.12 0.61 26.81
N TYR A 62 43.42 1.76 26.22
CA TYR A 62 42.50 2.90 26.08
C TYR A 62 41.19 2.52 25.40
N PHE A 63 41.23 1.67 24.37
CA PHE A 63 40.05 1.20 23.65
C PHE A 63 39.04 0.54 24.60
N ILE A 64 39.51 -0.28 25.54
CA ILE A 64 38.64 -1.05 26.43
C ILE A 64 38.03 -0.14 27.50
N ILE A 65 38.80 0.86 27.92
CA ILE A 65 38.42 1.82 28.94
C ILE A 65 37.39 2.84 28.44
N LEU A 66 37.54 3.30 27.19
CA LEU A 66 36.55 4.14 26.48
C LEU A 66 35.19 3.46 26.31
N HIS A 67 35.10 2.15 26.57
CA HIS A 67 33.86 1.36 26.44
C HIS A 67 33.35 0.88 27.81
N ASN A 68 34.04 1.23 28.91
CA ASN A 68 33.56 1.01 30.26
C ASN A 68 32.82 2.27 30.75
N PRO A 69 31.47 2.24 30.85
CA PRO A 69 30.69 3.43 31.21
C PRO A 69 30.98 3.95 32.62
N TYR A 70 31.44 3.09 33.54
CA TYR A 70 31.82 3.52 34.90
C TYR A 70 33.17 4.22 34.92
N PHE A 71 34.13 3.74 34.13
CA PHE A 71 35.42 4.39 33.97
C PHE A 71 35.29 5.70 33.19
N LEU A 72 34.59 5.70 32.05
CA LEU A 72 34.28 6.93 31.29
C LEU A 72 33.60 7.99 32.14
N ARG A 73 32.72 7.58 33.06
CA ARG A 73 32.10 8.50 34.02
C ARG A 73 33.12 9.12 34.96
N LYS A 74 34.11 8.37 35.46
CA LYS A 74 35.23 8.89 36.26
C LYS A 74 36.17 9.77 35.44
N VAL A 75 36.54 9.37 34.22
CA VAL A 75 37.35 10.18 33.30
C VAL A 75 36.64 11.48 32.92
N SER A 76 35.33 11.46 32.72
CA SER A 76 34.54 12.66 32.44
C SER A 76 34.57 13.70 33.58
N GLN A 77 35.01 13.33 34.78
CA GLN A 77 35.19 14.24 35.92
C GLN A 77 36.51 15.03 35.81
N ILE A 78 37.50 14.54 35.06
CA ILE A 78 38.79 15.22 34.80
C ILE A 78 38.60 16.34 33.74
N SER A 79 39.49 17.35 33.74
CA SER A 79 39.46 18.44 32.76
C SER A 79 39.72 17.93 31.33
N LEU A 80 38.96 18.42 30.35
CA LEU A 80 39.12 18.01 28.95
C LEU A 80 40.53 18.37 28.42
N PHE A 81 41.09 19.49 28.87
CA PHE A 81 42.43 19.95 28.47
C PHE A 81 43.57 19.10 29.04
N GLU A 82 43.35 18.42 30.17
CA GLU A 82 44.33 17.50 30.77
C GLU A 82 44.26 16.12 30.10
N ILE A 83 43.07 15.75 29.61
CA ILE A 83 42.81 14.46 28.98
C ILE A 83 43.28 14.45 27.53
N ILE A 84 42.99 15.49 26.72
CA ILE A 84 43.29 15.49 25.27
C ILE A 84 44.72 15.06 24.91
N PRO A 85 45.80 15.53 25.59
CA PRO A 85 47.17 15.15 25.26
C PRO A 85 47.47 13.65 25.44
N LEU A 86 46.63 12.92 26.18
CA LEU A 86 46.81 11.49 26.47
C LEU A 86 46.20 10.57 25.39
N PHE A 87 45.50 11.11 24.38
CA PHE A 87 44.74 10.31 23.40
C PHE A 87 45.14 10.61 21.96
N SER A 88 45.17 9.57 21.11
CA SER A 88 45.36 9.72 19.66
C SER A 88 44.07 10.16 18.95
N ASN A 89 44.16 10.68 17.72
CA ASN A 89 43.00 11.28 17.03
C ASN A 89 41.83 10.32 16.80
N LYS A 90 42.15 9.05 16.55
CA LYS A 90 41.15 8.00 16.42
C LYS A 90 40.41 7.78 17.75
N GLN A 91 41.13 7.84 18.87
CA GLN A 91 40.57 7.73 20.21
C GLN A 91 39.78 8.99 20.59
N LEU A 92 40.24 10.18 20.19
CA LEU A 92 39.49 11.43 20.39
C LEU A 92 38.19 11.46 19.57
N LEU A 93 38.18 10.93 18.35
CA LEU A 93 36.96 10.76 17.55
C LEU A 93 35.96 9.79 18.21
N ASP A 94 36.44 8.71 18.81
CA ASP A 94 35.60 7.77 19.55
C ASP A 94 35.11 8.38 20.88
N LEU A 95 35.96 9.12 21.59
CA LEU A 95 35.65 9.87 22.80
C LEU A 95 34.56 10.92 22.52
N PHE A 96 34.72 11.71 21.45
CA PHE A 96 33.75 12.70 21.00
C PHE A 96 32.54 12.10 20.28
N SER A 97 32.50 10.79 20.03
CA SER A 97 31.29 10.07 19.63
C SER A 97 30.44 9.65 20.85
N ASN A 98 30.99 9.72 22.06
CA ASN A 98 30.32 9.35 23.30
C ASN A 98 29.46 10.49 23.86
N SER A 99 28.25 10.15 24.31
CA SER A 99 27.26 11.11 24.81
C SER A 99 27.73 11.92 26.03
N TYR A 100 28.52 11.35 26.94
CA TYR A 100 29.03 12.04 28.13
C TYR A 100 30.03 13.17 27.78
N PHE A 101 30.84 12.99 26.73
CA PHE A 101 31.80 13.98 26.26
C PHE A 101 31.18 14.99 25.29
N LEU A 102 30.23 14.56 24.45
CA LEU A 102 29.43 15.44 23.58
C LEU A 102 28.67 16.52 24.37
N GLU A 103 28.20 16.19 25.58
CA GLU A 103 27.54 17.16 26.46
C GLU A 103 28.52 18.22 27.01
N LYS A 104 29.77 17.85 27.29
CA LYS A 104 30.84 18.80 27.68
C LYS A 104 31.30 19.66 26.51
N LEU A 105 31.46 19.09 25.31
CA LEU A 105 31.80 19.83 24.09
C LEU A 105 30.80 20.95 23.79
N SER A 106 29.51 20.70 24.01
CA SER A 106 28.46 21.71 23.84
C SER A 106 28.50 22.87 24.85
N LYS A 107 29.35 22.77 25.89
CA LYS A 107 29.56 23.79 26.93
C LYS A 107 30.87 24.58 26.73
N ILE A 108 31.63 24.30 25.67
CA ILE A 108 32.86 25.04 25.31
C ILE A 108 32.46 26.30 24.52
N GLU A 109 32.82 27.48 25.04
CA GLU A 109 32.41 28.77 24.45
C GLU A 109 33.08 29.09 23.10
N ASP A 110 34.29 28.56 22.85
CA ASP A 110 35.02 28.74 21.58
C ASP A 110 35.50 27.40 20.98
N PRO A 111 34.78 26.87 19.98
CA PRO A 111 35.14 25.63 19.29
C PRO A 111 36.51 25.66 18.60
N LYS A 112 37.04 26.86 18.31
CA LYS A 112 38.38 27.02 17.74
C LYS A 112 39.46 26.45 18.67
N GLN A 113 39.27 26.58 20.00
CA GLN A 113 40.22 26.03 20.97
C GLN A 113 40.30 24.51 20.93
N VAL A 114 39.27 23.82 20.43
CA VAL A 114 39.28 22.36 20.25
C VAL A 114 39.91 22.01 18.91
N LEU A 115 39.52 22.69 17.83
CA LEU A 115 40.03 22.41 16.47
C LEU A 115 41.52 22.75 16.33
N ASP A 116 42.01 23.80 17.00
CA ASP A 116 43.41 24.21 16.93
C ASP A 116 44.38 23.23 17.63
N LEU A 117 43.85 22.27 18.41
CA LEU A 117 44.64 21.20 19.02
C LEU A 117 44.97 20.06 18.05
N PHE A 118 44.32 20.04 16.87
CA PHE A 118 44.48 18.99 15.85
C PHE A 118 45.25 19.51 14.64
N ASP A 119 45.93 18.62 13.92
CA ASP A 119 46.60 18.93 12.66
C ASP A 119 45.61 19.08 11.47
N GLU A 120 46.13 19.47 10.31
CA GLU A 120 45.30 19.82 9.14
C GLU A 120 44.46 18.64 8.61
N ASN A 121 45.03 17.43 8.57
CA ASN A 121 44.32 16.23 8.13
C ASN A 121 43.30 15.75 9.18
N GLU A 122 43.63 15.92 10.45
CA GLU A 122 42.78 15.55 11.58
C GLU A 122 41.54 16.45 11.68
N ARG A 123 41.71 17.76 11.43
CA ARG A 123 40.59 18.72 11.36
C ARG A 123 39.59 18.37 10.26
N MET A 124 40.06 18.00 9.07
CA MET A 124 39.18 17.59 7.96
C MET A 124 38.35 16.35 8.29
N ASN A 125 38.94 15.38 8.98
CA ASN A 125 38.23 14.17 9.38
C ASN A 125 37.19 14.43 10.47
N LEU A 126 37.48 15.34 11.41
CA LEU A 126 36.51 15.81 12.41
C LEU A 126 35.32 16.55 11.76
N LEU A 127 35.57 17.41 10.77
CA LEU A 127 34.52 18.18 10.09
C LEU A 127 33.67 17.34 9.11
N ARG A 128 34.17 16.20 8.63
CA ARG A 128 33.36 15.20 7.90
C ARG A 128 32.40 14.42 8.82
N ASN A 129 32.57 14.50 10.14
CA ASN A 129 31.69 13.84 11.10
C ASN A 129 30.47 14.72 11.43
N SER A 130 29.32 14.35 10.87
CA SER A 130 28.05 15.07 11.04
C SER A 130 27.61 15.22 12.50
N LYS A 131 27.91 14.26 13.39
CA LYS A 131 27.56 14.35 14.82
C LYS A 131 28.40 15.37 15.56
N PHE A 132 29.69 15.46 15.22
CA PHE A 132 30.60 16.46 15.78
C PHE A 132 30.12 17.86 15.34
N VAL A 133 30.00 18.09 14.03
CA VAL A 133 29.55 19.38 13.44
C VAL A 133 28.20 19.83 13.99
N GLN A 134 27.22 18.92 14.12
CA GLN A 134 25.90 19.24 14.69
C GLN A 134 25.94 19.64 16.17
N LYS A 135 26.96 19.24 16.95
CA LYS A 135 26.98 19.41 18.41
C LYS A 135 27.90 20.51 18.91
N ILE A 136 28.95 20.85 18.17
CA ILE A 136 29.73 22.07 18.43
C ILE A 136 28.93 23.34 18.16
N ASN A 137 27.71 23.22 17.60
CA ASN A 137 26.74 24.30 17.36
C ASN A 137 27.44 25.59 16.93
N LEU A 138 28.37 25.43 15.98
CA LEU A 138 29.17 26.54 15.51
C LEU A 138 28.19 27.53 14.88
N ASP A 139 28.13 28.73 15.45
CA ASP A 139 27.40 29.82 14.85
C ASP A 139 27.82 29.92 13.38
N GLY A 140 26.85 29.94 12.44
CA GLY A 140 27.11 29.77 11.01
C GLY A 140 28.13 30.78 10.45
N GLU A 141 28.25 31.92 11.13
CA GLU A 141 29.23 32.99 10.90
C GLU A 141 30.69 32.56 11.20
N LYS A 142 30.94 32.02 12.40
CA LYS A 142 32.27 31.60 12.85
C LYS A 142 32.77 30.37 12.10
N THR A 143 31.85 29.45 11.74
CA THR A 143 32.15 28.28 10.91
C THR A 143 32.73 28.69 9.57
N ALA A 144 32.09 29.67 8.94
CA ALA A 144 32.45 30.05 7.59
C ALA A 144 33.73 30.90 7.54
N GLU A 145 34.01 31.74 8.54
CA GLU A 145 35.32 32.37 8.68
C GLU A 145 36.42 31.31 8.89
N TYR A 146 36.17 30.32 9.74
CA TYR A 146 37.13 29.24 9.97
C TYR A 146 37.40 28.43 8.69
N LEU A 147 36.34 28.03 7.97
CA LEU A 147 36.44 27.32 6.69
C LEU A 147 37.15 28.14 5.60
N LYS A 148 36.96 29.46 5.61
CA LYS A 148 37.55 30.38 4.64
C LYS A 148 39.07 30.48 4.76
N TYR A 149 39.59 30.63 5.98
CA TYR A 149 41.00 30.93 6.23
C TYR A 149 41.89 29.70 6.43
N ASN A 150 41.31 28.54 6.77
CA ASN A 150 42.08 27.36 7.18
C ASN A 150 41.99 26.17 6.22
N PHE A 151 41.24 26.28 5.11
CA PHE A 151 41.08 25.19 4.14
C PHE A 151 41.37 25.65 2.72
N SER A 152 41.92 24.73 1.91
CA SER A 152 42.21 24.99 0.50
C SER A 152 40.93 25.09 -0.33
N LYS A 153 41.06 25.65 -1.54
CA LYS A 153 39.94 25.83 -2.48
C LYS A 153 39.26 24.51 -2.86
N VAL A 154 40.04 23.44 -3.04
CA VAL A 154 39.54 22.10 -3.40
C VAL A 154 38.74 21.49 -2.24
N GLU A 155 39.22 21.64 -1.01
CA GLU A 155 38.57 21.12 0.18
C GLU A 155 37.26 21.84 0.48
N LYS A 156 37.20 23.16 0.24
CA LYS A 156 35.94 23.92 0.32
C LYS A 156 34.90 23.37 -0.67
N PHE A 157 35.29 23.07 -1.91
CA PHE A 157 34.39 22.50 -2.92
C PHE A 157 33.85 21.13 -2.48
N GLU A 158 34.71 20.24 -1.97
CA GLU A 158 34.29 18.93 -1.44
C GLU A 158 33.33 19.06 -0.26
N LEU A 159 33.63 19.94 0.70
CA LEU A 159 32.82 20.11 1.91
C LEU A 159 31.43 20.70 1.60
N LEU A 160 31.35 21.68 0.69
CA LEU A 160 30.09 22.31 0.30
C LEU A 160 29.16 21.38 -0.50
N ASN A 161 29.68 20.27 -1.03
CA ASN A 161 28.89 19.27 -1.75
C ASN A 161 28.13 18.31 -0.80
N TYR A 162 28.42 18.35 0.51
CA TYR A 162 27.72 17.55 1.51
C TYR A 162 26.52 18.31 2.11
N LYS A 163 25.33 17.73 1.94
CA LYS A 163 24.04 18.26 2.42
C LYS A 163 24.06 18.78 3.87
N PHE A 164 24.65 18.02 4.80
CA PHE A 164 24.65 18.37 6.22
C PHE A 164 25.54 19.58 6.57
N ILE A 165 26.52 19.93 5.72
CA ILE A 165 27.34 21.14 5.88
C ILE A 165 26.58 22.35 5.33
N ALA A 166 25.87 22.17 4.20
CA ALA A 166 25.01 23.20 3.63
C ALA A 166 23.83 23.58 4.54
N ASP A 167 23.22 22.60 5.23
CA ASP A 167 22.10 22.82 6.16
C ASP A 167 22.49 23.63 7.42
N GLY A 168 23.78 23.69 7.78
CA GLY A 168 24.28 24.31 9.01
C GLY A 168 24.92 25.69 8.85
N ILE A 169 25.19 26.14 7.61
CA ILE A 169 25.85 27.42 7.31
C ILE A 169 24.81 28.36 6.72
N SER A 170 24.77 29.60 7.20
CA SER A 170 23.83 30.57 6.66
C SER A 170 24.16 30.88 5.20
N SER A 171 23.12 31.07 4.40
CA SER A 171 23.23 31.33 2.97
C SER A 171 24.27 32.38 2.59
N GLN A 172 24.35 33.48 3.35
CA GLN A 172 25.27 34.59 3.06
C GLN A 172 26.75 34.17 3.14
N TYR A 173 27.05 33.18 3.96
CA TYR A 173 28.40 32.63 4.09
C TYR A 173 28.68 31.50 3.10
N LEU A 174 27.66 30.72 2.72
CA LEU A 174 27.75 29.77 1.62
C LEU A 174 28.09 30.49 0.30
N SER A 175 27.49 31.66 0.03
CA SER A 175 27.87 32.47 -1.14
C SER A 175 29.26 33.07 -1.03
N TYR A 176 29.67 33.48 0.17
CA TYR A 176 31.03 33.95 0.39
C TYR A 176 32.07 32.86 0.10
N LEU A 177 31.86 31.63 0.59
CA LEU A 177 32.78 30.51 0.37
C LEU A 177 32.80 30.05 -1.10
N ALA A 178 31.64 30.06 -1.76
CA ALA A 178 31.53 29.66 -3.16
C ALA A 178 32.15 30.67 -4.14
N ARG A 179 32.33 31.95 -3.76
CA ARG A 179 33.01 32.97 -4.59
C ARG A 179 34.46 32.66 -4.89
N ASP A 180 35.15 32.00 -3.97
CA ASP A 180 36.56 31.65 -4.14
C ASP A 180 36.73 30.49 -5.14
N LEU A 181 35.64 29.84 -5.58
CA LEU A 181 35.64 28.70 -6.50
C LEU A 181 35.72 29.12 -7.98
N THR A 182 36.21 28.22 -8.83
CA THR A 182 36.24 28.45 -10.29
C THR A 182 34.82 28.52 -10.86
N LEU A 183 34.69 29.06 -12.08
CA LEU A 183 33.38 29.17 -12.75
C LEU A 183 32.74 27.80 -13.02
N GLU A 184 33.56 26.79 -13.33
CA GLU A 184 33.12 25.41 -13.58
C GLU A 184 32.63 24.74 -12.29
N GLU A 185 33.39 24.86 -11.19
CA GLU A 185 33.00 24.36 -9.87
C GLU A 185 31.71 25.04 -9.35
N ARG A 186 31.57 26.36 -9.52
CA ARG A 186 30.33 27.07 -9.17
C ARG A 186 29.12 26.59 -9.98
N THR A 187 29.33 26.23 -11.25
CA THR A 187 28.27 25.68 -12.11
C THR A 187 27.82 24.30 -11.61
N ILE A 188 28.77 23.44 -11.23
CA ILE A 188 28.50 22.10 -10.67
C ILE A 188 27.74 22.23 -9.34
N LEU A 189 28.21 23.10 -8.44
CA LEU A 189 27.57 23.35 -7.14
C LEU A 189 26.14 23.89 -7.29
N LEU A 190 25.92 24.89 -8.14
CA LEU A 190 24.57 25.44 -8.36
C LEU A 190 23.61 24.45 -9.05
N SER A 191 24.15 23.44 -9.74
CA SER A 191 23.39 22.33 -10.32
C SER A 191 23.05 21.24 -9.30
N ASN A 192 23.66 21.25 -8.10
CA ASN A 192 23.34 20.33 -7.00
C ASN A 192 22.13 20.86 -6.20
N PRO A 193 20.96 20.19 -6.27
CA PRO A 193 19.73 20.66 -5.61
C PRO A 193 19.85 20.84 -4.10
N ASP A 194 20.68 20.02 -3.42
CA ASP A 194 20.88 20.10 -1.96
C ASP A 194 21.68 21.34 -1.56
N PHE A 195 22.59 21.81 -2.41
CA PHE A 195 23.30 23.07 -2.21
C PHE A 195 22.41 24.27 -2.57
N THR A 196 21.73 24.22 -3.71
CA THR A 196 20.87 25.34 -4.17
C THR A 196 19.67 25.59 -3.26
N ALA A 197 19.11 24.54 -2.63
CA ALA A 197 17.98 24.66 -1.70
C ALA A 197 18.34 25.42 -0.40
N ASN A 198 19.61 25.41 0.00
CA ASN A 198 20.12 26.07 1.21
C ASN A 198 20.60 27.50 0.96
N LEU A 199 20.64 27.94 -0.29
CA LEU A 199 20.95 29.32 -0.65
C LEU A 199 19.66 30.14 -0.67
N ASN A 200 19.68 31.21 0.11
CA ASN A 200 18.81 32.34 -0.10
C ASN A 200 19.11 33.00 -1.44
N VAL A 201 18.17 33.84 -1.80
CA VAL A 201 18.08 34.30 -3.15
C VAL A 201 19.18 35.29 -3.53
N PHE A 202 19.62 36.13 -2.60
CA PHE A 202 20.76 37.03 -2.79
C PHE A 202 22.08 36.25 -2.95
N SER A 203 22.22 35.12 -2.28
CA SER A 203 23.40 34.25 -2.38
C SER A 203 23.43 33.46 -3.69
N ILE A 204 22.28 32.96 -4.17
CA ILE A 204 22.17 32.36 -5.52
C ILE A 204 22.56 33.37 -6.58
N MET A 205 22.08 34.61 -6.46
CA MET A 205 22.47 35.70 -7.34
C MET A 205 23.98 35.98 -7.29
N GLU A 206 24.56 36.02 -6.11
CA GLU A 206 25.95 36.39 -5.88
C GLU A 206 26.93 35.36 -6.48
N ILE A 207 26.60 34.07 -6.37
CA ILE A 207 27.37 32.96 -6.96
C ILE A 207 27.06 32.81 -8.47
N GLY A 208 25.77 32.94 -8.81
CA GLY A 208 25.22 32.68 -10.14
C GLY A 208 25.39 33.83 -11.14
N LYS A 209 25.72 35.04 -10.70
CA LYS A 209 25.89 36.22 -11.58
C LYS A 209 26.89 35.98 -12.70
N ASP A 210 28.01 35.30 -12.42
CA ASP A 210 29.01 34.96 -13.44
C ASP A 210 28.62 33.70 -14.24
N VAL A 211 27.91 32.76 -13.62
CA VAL A 211 27.49 31.47 -14.20
C VAL A 211 26.38 31.65 -15.23
N LEU A 212 25.41 32.53 -14.94
CA LEU A 212 24.34 32.91 -15.86
C LEU A 212 24.91 33.61 -17.12
N VAL A 213 26.04 34.32 -17.02
CA VAL A 213 26.68 35.01 -18.16
C VAL A 213 27.40 34.03 -19.10
N THR A 214 27.44 32.73 -18.79
CA THR A 214 28.09 31.73 -19.65
C THR A 214 27.27 31.41 -20.90
N GLU A 215 27.89 31.50 -22.08
CA GLU A 215 27.25 31.16 -23.35
C GLU A 215 26.83 29.68 -23.45
N LYS A 216 27.31 28.82 -22.53
CA LYS A 216 27.10 27.37 -22.56
C LYS A 216 25.79 26.88 -21.94
N LEU A 217 25.10 27.68 -21.11
CA LEU A 217 23.83 27.24 -20.52
C LEU A 217 22.69 27.30 -21.53
N ASP A 218 21.88 26.24 -21.57
CA ASP A 218 20.65 26.18 -22.36
C ASP A 218 19.48 26.90 -21.66
N GLY A 219 18.41 27.18 -22.40
CA GLY A 219 17.23 27.91 -21.88
C GLY A 219 16.56 27.24 -20.68
N LYS A 220 16.54 25.91 -20.66
CA LYS A 220 15.90 25.12 -19.59
C LYS A 220 16.68 25.20 -18.28
N SER A 221 18.02 25.17 -18.37
CA SER A 221 18.92 25.32 -17.23
C SER A 221 18.85 26.74 -16.68
N ILE A 222 18.81 27.75 -17.56
CA ILE A 222 18.60 29.15 -17.17
C ILE A 222 17.27 29.31 -16.43
N ALA A 223 16.16 28.79 -16.97
CA ALA A 223 14.84 28.88 -16.33
C ALA A 223 14.78 28.17 -14.97
N THR A 224 15.48 27.04 -14.84
CA THR A 224 15.52 26.27 -13.58
C THR A 224 16.32 27.00 -12.51
N LEU A 225 17.49 27.52 -12.85
CA LEU A 225 18.33 28.32 -11.94
C LEU A 225 17.65 29.63 -11.56
N ALA A 226 17.01 30.30 -12.53
CA ALA A 226 16.39 31.59 -12.31
C ALA A 226 15.03 31.50 -11.60
N TYR A 227 14.34 30.36 -11.60
CA TYR A 227 13.05 30.20 -10.89
C TYR A 227 13.16 30.50 -9.39
N ASN A 228 14.32 30.19 -8.80
CA ASN A 228 14.58 30.41 -7.38
C ASN A 228 15.01 31.86 -7.05
N LEU A 229 15.12 32.76 -8.05
CA LEU A 229 15.52 34.16 -7.88
C LEU A 229 14.37 35.06 -7.41
N PRO A 230 14.63 36.23 -6.78
CA PRO A 230 13.57 37.04 -6.25
C PRO A 230 12.90 37.70 -7.44
N HIS A 231 11.69 38.19 -7.20
CA HIS A 231 10.81 38.66 -8.25
C HIS A 231 11.49 39.68 -9.19
N ASP A 232 12.21 40.66 -8.64
CA ASP A 232 12.94 41.71 -9.36
C ASP A 232 14.03 41.16 -10.30
N LYS A 233 14.65 40.02 -9.95
CA LYS A 233 15.75 39.43 -10.73
C LYS A 233 15.30 38.44 -11.76
N ARG A 234 14.21 37.72 -11.48
CA ARG A 234 13.48 37.02 -12.53
C ARG A 234 13.02 38.01 -13.59
N TYR A 235 12.55 39.18 -13.17
CA TYR A 235 12.22 40.29 -14.07
C TYR A 235 13.46 40.75 -14.88
N GLU A 236 14.60 41.03 -14.25
CA GLU A 236 15.84 41.40 -14.96
C GLU A 236 16.27 40.33 -16.00
N ILE A 237 16.21 39.04 -15.67
CA ILE A 237 16.62 37.93 -16.55
C ILE A 237 15.67 37.77 -17.74
N ILE A 238 14.37 37.91 -17.51
CA ILE A 238 13.34 37.81 -18.55
C ILE A 238 13.50 38.95 -19.56
N TYR A 239 13.86 40.15 -19.10
CA TYR A 239 13.99 41.33 -19.96
C TYR A 239 15.40 41.53 -20.57
N ASP A 240 16.43 40.86 -20.06
CA ASP A 240 17.77 40.85 -20.65
C ASP A 240 17.80 40.06 -21.97
N GLU A 241 18.23 40.73 -23.05
CA GLU A 241 18.30 40.20 -24.42
C GLU A 241 19.03 38.86 -24.53
N LYS A 242 20.15 38.68 -23.81
CA LYS A 242 21.00 37.49 -23.94
C LYS A 242 20.32 36.24 -23.39
N PHE A 243 19.63 36.39 -22.26
CA PHE A 243 18.89 35.31 -21.63
C PHE A 243 17.58 35.05 -22.35
N PHE A 244 16.86 36.12 -22.69
CA PHE A 244 15.59 36.02 -23.40
C PHE A 244 15.72 35.23 -24.69
N GLN A 245 16.78 35.44 -25.48
CA GLN A 245 17.00 34.69 -26.74
C GLN A 245 17.03 33.17 -26.53
N LYS A 246 17.56 32.70 -25.39
CA LYS A 246 17.68 31.28 -25.05
C LYS A 246 16.45 30.68 -24.40
N LEU A 247 15.62 31.47 -23.71
CA LEU A 247 14.40 31.01 -23.07
C LEU A 247 13.33 30.62 -24.11
N ASP A 248 12.65 29.51 -23.90
CA ASP A 248 11.45 29.11 -24.64
C ASP A 248 10.17 29.52 -23.87
N GLY A 249 9.00 29.24 -24.44
CA GLY A 249 7.72 29.57 -23.83
C GLY A 249 7.54 28.93 -22.45
N ASP A 250 8.02 27.70 -22.27
CA ASP A 250 7.94 26.97 -21.00
C ASP A 250 8.85 27.60 -19.93
N GLY A 251 10.07 27.98 -20.32
CA GLY A 251 11.01 28.69 -19.46
C GLY A 251 10.45 30.04 -18.99
N ILE A 252 9.85 30.82 -19.89
CA ILE A 252 9.19 32.09 -19.54
C ILE A 252 8.03 31.85 -18.57
N THR A 253 7.15 30.89 -18.89
CA THR A 253 5.98 30.52 -18.09
C THR A 253 6.38 30.14 -16.66
N ARG A 254 7.44 29.34 -16.51
CA ARG A 254 7.96 28.92 -15.20
C ARG A 254 8.46 30.10 -14.38
N LEU A 255 9.22 31.01 -15.00
CA LEU A 255 9.81 32.15 -14.29
C LEU A 255 8.76 33.15 -13.78
N ILE A 256 7.63 33.29 -14.49
CA ILE A 256 6.57 34.27 -14.16
C ILE A 256 5.42 33.66 -13.36
N TYR A 257 5.52 32.40 -12.96
CA TYR A 257 4.41 31.65 -12.38
C TYR A 257 3.79 32.32 -11.14
N ASP A 258 4.62 32.96 -10.30
CA ASP A 258 4.20 33.64 -9.07
C ASP A 258 4.16 35.18 -9.21
N PHE A 259 4.26 35.70 -10.42
CA PHE A 259 4.14 37.15 -10.66
C PHE A 259 2.72 37.61 -10.38
N SER A 260 2.57 38.90 -10.05
CA SER A 260 1.26 39.52 -9.89
C SER A 260 0.48 39.49 -11.21
N PHE A 261 -0.83 39.66 -11.11
CA PHE A 261 -1.70 39.69 -12.27
C PHE A 261 -1.26 40.77 -13.28
N ASP A 262 -0.98 41.99 -12.83
CA ASP A 262 -0.60 43.10 -13.70
C ASP A 262 0.71 42.85 -14.44
N GLU A 263 1.66 42.16 -13.80
CA GLU A 263 2.95 41.78 -14.41
C GLU A 263 2.79 40.65 -15.42
N LYS A 264 1.99 39.63 -15.10
CA LYS A 264 1.67 38.55 -16.05
C LYS A 264 0.98 39.10 -17.29
N ILE A 265 0.06 40.05 -17.12
CA ILE A 265 -0.61 40.74 -18.22
C ILE A 265 0.36 41.59 -19.03
N SER A 266 1.26 42.33 -18.37
CA SER A 266 2.29 43.12 -19.04
C SER A 266 3.15 42.22 -19.95
N ILE A 267 3.56 41.06 -19.46
CA ILE A 267 4.36 40.09 -20.21
C ILE A 267 3.56 39.43 -21.34
N ILE A 268 2.30 39.05 -21.09
CA ILE A 268 1.42 38.50 -22.14
C ILE A 268 1.16 39.52 -23.25
N ASN A 269 1.08 40.81 -22.92
CA ASN A 269 0.80 41.88 -23.89
C ASN A 269 2.07 42.41 -24.59
N ASP A 270 3.25 42.18 -24.03
CA ASP A 270 4.51 42.54 -24.65
C ASP A 270 4.83 41.57 -25.79
N LYS A 271 4.88 42.12 -27.01
CA LYS A 271 5.05 41.38 -28.25
C LYS A 271 6.27 40.45 -28.23
N LYS A 272 7.36 40.87 -27.59
CA LYS A 272 8.61 40.09 -27.50
C LYS A 272 8.35 38.75 -26.83
N PHE A 273 7.68 38.75 -25.68
CA PHE A 273 7.35 37.55 -24.92
C PHE A 273 6.20 36.78 -25.55
N PHE A 274 5.16 37.51 -25.98
CA PHE A 274 3.98 36.95 -26.60
C PHE A 274 4.34 36.01 -27.76
N ASP A 275 5.30 36.39 -28.61
CA ASP A 275 5.73 35.59 -29.76
C ASP A 275 6.26 34.19 -29.36
N LYS A 276 6.94 34.07 -28.21
CA LYS A 276 7.48 32.79 -27.69
C LYS A 276 6.46 31.95 -26.91
N LEU A 277 5.38 32.53 -26.41
CA LEU A 277 4.36 31.81 -25.64
C LEU A 277 3.39 31.07 -26.56
N SER A 278 3.16 29.77 -26.31
CA SER A 278 2.08 29.01 -26.94
C SER A 278 0.73 29.26 -26.27
N GLY A 279 -0.37 28.80 -26.89
CA GLY A 279 -1.70 28.85 -26.26
C GLY A 279 -1.76 28.07 -24.93
N GLN A 280 -1.02 26.96 -24.82
CA GLN A 280 -0.90 26.18 -23.59
C GLN A 280 -0.13 26.93 -22.50
N ASN A 281 0.94 27.64 -22.88
CA ASN A 281 1.68 28.50 -21.95
C ASN A 281 0.77 29.57 -21.35
N ILE A 282 -0.05 30.23 -22.19
CA ILE A 282 -1.02 31.22 -21.74
C ILE A 282 -2.03 30.61 -20.76
N CYS A 283 -2.51 29.39 -21.02
CA CYS A 283 -3.40 28.67 -20.09
C CYS A 283 -2.74 28.42 -18.74
N HIS A 284 -1.49 27.95 -18.73
CA HIS A 284 -0.75 27.68 -17.49
C HIS A 284 -0.52 28.96 -16.66
N ILE A 285 -0.20 30.08 -17.31
CA ILE A 285 -0.08 31.39 -16.65
C ILE A 285 -1.40 31.80 -15.96
N CYS A 286 -2.54 31.41 -16.55
CA CYS A 286 -3.88 31.75 -16.08
C CYS A 286 -4.45 30.81 -15.00
N GLU A 287 -3.82 29.68 -14.69
CA GLU A 287 -4.36 28.66 -13.76
C GLU A 287 -4.70 29.23 -12.37
N LYS A 288 -3.87 30.14 -11.85
CA LYS A 288 -4.08 30.78 -10.55
C LYS A 288 -4.86 32.11 -10.60
N MET A 289 -5.36 32.50 -11.78
CA MET A 289 -6.09 33.76 -11.95
C MET A 289 -7.58 33.60 -11.62
N SER A 290 -8.15 34.62 -10.97
CA SER A 290 -9.59 34.74 -10.79
C SER A 290 -10.32 34.84 -12.13
N GLU A 291 -11.62 34.55 -12.13
CA GLU A 291 -12.48 34.72 -13.31
C GLU A 291 -12.38 36.14 -13.91
N SER A 292 -12.36 37.17 -13.06
CA SER A 292 -12.23 38.57 -13.49
C SER A 292 -10.89 38.89 -14.18
N GLU A 293 -9.83 38.18 -13.80
CA GLU A 293 -8.48 38.34 -14.34
C GLU A 293 -8.32 37.57 -15.65
N ARG A 294 -8.84 36.33 -15.71
CA ARG A 294 -8.89 35.55 -16.95
C ARG A 294 -9.70 36.25 -18.03
N ILE A 295 -10.80 36.93 -17.65
CA ILE A 295 -11.59 37.77 -18.57
C ILE A 295 -10.74 38.86 -19.21
N LYS A 296 -9.84 39.51 -18.46
CA LYS A 296 -8.95 40.54 -19.00
C LYS A 296 -7.93 39.95 -19.99
N VAL A 297 -7.39 38.77 -19.71
CA VAL A 297 -6.48 38.04 -20.63
C VAL A 297 -7.18 37.72 -21.95
N ILE A 298 -8.35 37.09 -21.89
CA ILE A 298 -9.11 36.69 -23.09
C ILE A 298 -9.85 37.85 -23.77
N SER A 299 -9.83 39.06 -23.18
CA SER A 299 -10.31 40.27 -23.85
C SER A 299 -9.27 40.84 -24.83
N ASN A 300 -8.01 40.42 -24.74
CA ASN A 300 -6.98 40.79 -25.71
C ASN A 300 -7.15 39.97 -27.01
N ARG A 301 -7.25 40.69 -28.14
CA ARG A 301 -7.47 40.11 -29.47
C ARG A 301 -6.30 39.22 -29.93
N ASP A 302 -5.07 39.58 -29.61
CA ASP A 302 -3.89 38.81 -30.03
C ASP A 302 -3.82 37.49 -29.27
N VAL A 303 -4.08 37.52 -27.96
CA VAL A 303 -4.20 36.32 -27.12
C VAL A 303 -5.29 35.40 -27.66
N LEU A 304 -6.48 35.92 -27.94
CA LEU A 304 -7.58 35.14 -28.53
C LEU A 304 -7.19 34.49 -29.87
N ASN A 305 -6.40 35.18 -30.70
CA ASN A 305 -5.95 34.63 -31.97
C ASN A 305 -4.96 33.46 -31.77
N LYS A 306 -4.18 33.46 -30.67
CA LYS A 306 -3.18 32.43 -30.36
C LYS A 306 -3.75 31.21 -29.63
N LEU A 307 -4.88 31.36 -28.93
CA LEU A 307 -5.57 30.25 -28.29
C LEU A 307 -6.34 29.38 -29.32
N GLY A 308 -6.34 28.06 -29.09
CA GLY A 308 -7.22 27.12 -29.79
C GLY A 308 -8.56 26.95 -29.07
N GLY A 309 -9.49 26.21 -29.68
CA GLY A 309 -10.82 25.98 -29.11
C GLY A 309 -10.78 25.22 -27.78
N SER A 310 -9.85 24.28 -27.63
CA SER A 310 -9.57 23.54 -26.39
C SER A 310 -9.08 24.47 -25.26
N GLU A 311 -8.13 25.34 -25.57
CA GLU A 311 -7.53 26.28 -24.64
C GLU A 311 -8.56 27.31 -24.16
N ILE A 312 -9.38 27.84 -25.07
CA ILE A 312 -10.49 28.74 -24.73
C ILE A 312 -11.48 28.02 -23.81
N THR A 313 -11.83 26.77 -24.12
CA THR A 313 -12.76 25.98 -23.29
C THR A 313 -12.20 25.77 -21.89
N SER A 314 -10.92 25.42 -21.77
CA SER A 314 -10.26 25.21 -20.47
C SER A 314 -10.27 26.48 -19.62
N LEU A 315 -10.08 27.65 -20.24
CA LEU A 315 -10.00 28.93 -19.52
C LEU A 315 -11.35 29.41 -18.96
N ILE A 316 -12.47 29.02 -19.58
CA ILE A 316 -13.80 29.58 -19.28
C ILE A 316 -14.84 28.55 -18.81
N SER A 317 -14.51 27.26 -18.80
CA SER A 317 -15.46 26.19 -18.44
C SER A 317 -16.04 26.33 -17.02
N ASP A 318 -15.24 26.84 -16.09
CA ASP A 318 -15.55 27.05 -14.67
C ASP A 318 -16.15 28.43 -14.36
N PHE A 319 -16.33 29.28 -15.37
CA PHE A 319 -16.95 30.60 -15.19
C PHE A 319 -18.41 30.47 -14.71
N ASP A 320 -18.96 31.56 -14.19
CA ASP A 320 -20.39 31.65 -13.94
C ASP A 320 -21.17 31.57 -15.27
N VAL A 321 -22.37 30.97 -15.22
CA VAL A 321 -23.24 30.78 -16.38
C VAL A 321 -23.51 32.10 -17.12
N SER A 322 -23.68 33.21 -16.39
CA SER A 322 -23.90 34.53 -17.00
C SER A 322 -22.70 35.04 -17.79
N LEU A 323 -21.48 34.71 -17.35
CA LEU A 323 -20.23 35.10 -18.02
C LEU A 323 -19.91 34.16 -19.18
N LYS A 324 -20.09 32.84 -19.02
CA LYS A 324 -20.04 31.89 -20.15
C LYS A 324 -20.96 32.30 -21.29
N LYS A 325 -22.21 32.67 -20.99
CA LYS A 325 -23.16 33.17 -22.00
C LYS A 325 -22.62 34.39 -22.74
N LYS A 326 -22.02 35.35 -22.04
CA LYS A 326 -21.42 36.53 -22.70
C LYS A 326 -20.29 36.17 -23.65
N PHE A 327 -19.55 35.09 -23.42
CA PHE A 327 -18.49 34.62 -24.31
C PHE A 327 -19.01 33.74 -25.45
N VAL A 328 -19.87 32.76 -25.15
CA VAL A 328 -20.45 31.86 -26.15
C VAL A 328 -21.30 32.61 -27.17
N PHE A 329 -22.07 33.61 -26.72
CA PHE A 329 -22.87 34.47 -27.62
C PHE A 329 -22.08 35.66 -28.18
N ASN A 330 -20.76 35.70 -28.01
CA ASN A 330 -19.91 36.71 -28.63
C ASN A 330 -19.39 36.21 -29.97
N ASP A 331 -19.74 36.92 -31.04
CA ASP A 331 -19.34 36.58 -32.42
C ASP A 331 -17.82 36.46 -32.60
N LYS A 332 -17.00 37.04 -31.70
CA LYS A 332 -15.53 36.97 -31.77
C LYS A 332 -14.96 35.57 -31.51
N LEU A 333 -15.65 34.72 -30.74
CA LEU A 333 -15.20 33.35 -30.45
C LEU A 333 -15.76 32.33 -31.45
N TYR A 334 -16.71 32.77 -32.28
CA TYR A 334 -17.48 31.93 -33.20
C TYR A 334 -16.59 31.04 -34.06
N TRP A 335 -15.51 31.59 -34.62
CA TRP A 335 -14.64 30.89 -35.56
C TRP A 335 -13.67 29.89 -34.90
N LYS A 336 -13.35 30.04 -33.60
CA LYS A 336 -12.39 29.20 -32.85
C LYS A 336 -12.99 27.92 -32.26
N LEU A 337 -14.26 27.97 -31.88
CA LEU A 337 -14.93 26.84 -31.23
C LEU A 337 -15.42 25.84 -32.29
N ASN A 338 -15.18 24.55 -32.02
CA ASN A 338 -15.76 23.44 -32.77
C ASN A 338 -17.01 22.91 -32.04
N SER A 339 -17.70 21.94 -32.66
CA SER A 339 -18.94 21.36 -32.11
C SER A 339 -18.78 20.90 -30.65
N TYR A 340 -17.67 20.22 -30.33
CA TYR A 340 -17.39 19.70 -29.00
C TYR A 340 -17.16 20.81 -27.95
N ASN A 341 -16.44 21.87 -28.32
CA ASN A 341 -16.22 23.00 -27.43
C ASN A 341 -17.54 23.72 -27.11
N ILE A 342 -18.40 23.88 -28.11
CA ILE A 342 -19.70 24.55 -27.96
C ILE A 342 -20.62 23.75 -27.04
N GLU A 343 -20.61 22.42 -27.16
CA GLU A 343 -21.33 21.51 -26.29
C GLU A 343 -20.94 21.74 -24.82
N LEU A 344 -19.65 21.56 -24.50
CA LEU A 344 -19.12 21.67 -23.13
C LEU A 344 -19.45 23.01 -22.47
N LEU A 345 -19.34 24.11 -23.23
CA LEU A 345 -19.59 25.46 -22.73
C LEU A 345 -21.06 25.80 -22.53
N SER A 346 -21.97 24.99 -23.08
CA SER A 346 -23.41 25.27 -23.11
C SER A 346 -24.26 24.26 -22.34
N LEU A 347 -23.65 23.22 -21.75
CA LEU A 347 -24.38 22.16 -21.04
C LEU A 347 -25.21 22.67 -19.84
N ASP A 348 -24.71 23.69 -19.15
CA ASP A 348 -25.36 24.31 -17.99
C ASP A 348 -26.27 25.50 -18.35
N PHE A 349 -26.45 25.80 -19.63
CA PHE A 349 -27.34 26.87 -20.08
C PHE A 349 -28.82 26.48 -19.91
N SER A 350 -29.68 27.49 -19.83
CA SER A 350 -31.13 27.27 -19.91
C SER A 350 -31.48 26.64 -21.27
N PHE A 351 -32.62 25.97 -21.37
CA PHE A 351 -32.99 25.32 -22.62
C PHE A 351 -33.20 26.33 -23.76
N GLU A 352 -33.78 27.49 -23.45
CA GLU A 352 -33.93 28.60 -24.38
C GLU A 352 -32.58 29.13 -24.88
N ASP A 353 -31.59 29.22 -23.99
CA ASP A 353 -30.22 29.61 -24.35
C ASP A 353 -29.53 28.52 -25.18
N LYS A 354 -29.73 27.24 -24.89
CA LYS A 354 -29.23 26.12 -25.70
C LYS A 354 -29.81 26.16 -27.12
N ILE A 355 -31.10 26.44 -27.28
CA ILE A 355 -31.70 26.65 -28.61
C ILE A 355 -31.10 27.86 -29.32
N ARG A 356 -30.79 28.93 -28.60
CA ARG A 356 -30.09 30.09 -29.17
C ARG A 356 -28.67 29.72 -29.63
N VAL A 357 -27.94 28.90 -28.87
CA VAL A 357 -26.62 28.36 -29.27
C VAL A 357 -26.74 27.50 -30.52
N ILE A 358 -27.72 26.58 -30.57
CA ILE A 358 -27.95 25.71 -31.73
C ILE A 358 -28.19 26.55 -33.00
N ASN A 359 -29.05 27.57 -32.91
CA ASN A 359 -29.33 28.45 -34.04
C ASN A 359 -28.12 29.30 -34.45
N LEU A 360 -27.35 29.80 -33.47
CA LEU A 360 -26.19 30.64 -33.73
C LEU A 360 -25.06 29.86 -34.40
N PHE A 361 -24.83 28.61 -33.98
CA PHE A 361 -23.71 27.76 -34.41
C PHE A 361 -24.10 26.64 -35.38
N LEU A 362 -25.31 26.70 -35.95
CA LEU A 362 -25.89 25.59 -36.69
C LEU A 362 -24.96 24.99 -37.75
N ASP A 363 -24.27 25.84 -38.52
CA ASP A 363 -23.36 25.41 -39.58
C ASP A 363 -22.18 24.57 -39.07
N LYS A 364 -21.72 24.84 -37.84
CA LYS A 364 -20.58 24.18 -37.18
C LYS A 364 -20.96 22.97 -36.34
N LEU A 365 -22.20 22.93 -35.87
CA LEU A 365 -22.67 21.85 -35.02
C LEU A 365 -22.87 20.57 -35.84
N GLN A 366 -22.40 19.47 -35.27
CA GLN A 366 -22.74 18.12 -35.69
C GLN A 366 -24.09 17.71 -35.10
N GLY A 367 -24.79 16.78 -35.75
CA GLY A 367 -26.08 16.27 -35.29
C GLY A 367 -26.05 15.76 -33.85
N SER A 368 -24.96 15.10 -33.46
CA SER A 368 -24.74 14.61 -32.09
C SER A 368 -24.75 15.73 -31.04
N THR A 369 -24.06 16.84 -31.30
CA THR A 369 -24.07 17.98 -30.37
C THR A 369 -25.42 18.68 -30.34
N ILE A 370 -26.11 18.81 -31.49
CA ILE A 370 -27.47 19.35 -31.53
C ILE A 370 -28.40 18.48 -30.67
N PHE A 371 -28.27 17.16 -30.79
CA PHE A 371 -29.03 16.19 -29.99
C PHE A 371 -28.75 16.35 -28.49
N GLU A 372 -27.48 16.39 -28.08
CA GLU A 372 -27.10 16.55 -26.67
C GLU A 372 -27.62 17.86 -26.05
N LEU A 373 -27.63 18.95 -26.82
CA LEU A 373 -28.18 20.23 -26.36
C LEU A 373 -29.72 20.24 -26.33
N ALA A 374 -30.39 19.40 -27.13
CA ALA A 374 -31.84 19.39 -27.32
C ALA A 374 -32.60 18.34 -26.50
N LYS A 375 -31.97 17.21 -26.14
CA LYS A 375 -32.67 16.03 -25.60
C LYS A 375 -33.47 16.28 -24.32
N ASP A 376 -32.94 17.09 -23.40
CA ASP A 376 -33.56 17.36 -22.10
C ASP A 376 -34.59 18.52 -22.13
N GLY A 377 -34.95 19.00 -23.32
CA GLY A 377 -35.84 20.15 -23.50
C GLY A 377 -37.33 19.90 -23.32
N PRO A 378 -38.14 20.93 -23.02
CA PRO A 378 -39.59 20.82 -23.09
C PRO A 378 -40.08 20.40 -24.49
N GLN A 379 -41.06 19.51 -24.55
CA GLN A 379 -41.62 18.93 -25.78
C GLN A 379 -41.94 19.98 -26.86
N ALA A 380 -42.63 21.08 -26.47
CA ALA A 380 -43.01 22.15 -27.39
C ALA A 380 -41.81 22.85 -28.06
N LEU A 381 -40.69 22.98 -27.35
CA LEU A 381 -39.48 23.62 -27.86
C LEU A 381 -38.62 22.64 -28.68
N ARG A 382 -38.58 21.35 -28.31
CA ARG A 382 -37.99 20.30 -29.17
C ARG A 382 -38.74 20.17 -30.48
N HIS A 383 -40.08 20.21 -30.45
CA HIS A 383 -40.94 20.22 -31.65
C HIS A 383 -40.66 21.41 -32.56
N LYS A 384 -40.49 22.60 -31.99
CA LYS A 384 -40.12 23.81 -32.74
C LYS A 384 -38.72 23.69 -33.37
N LEU A 385 -37.76 23.09 -32.67
CA LEU A 385 -36.38 22.90 -33.12
C LEU A 385 -36.28 21.94 -34.31
N ILE A 386 -36.93 20.78 -34.23
CA ILE A 386 -36.94 19.78 -35.30
C ILE A 386 -37.82 20.17 -36.51
N SER A 387 -38.62 21.23 -36.37
CA SER A 387 -39.40 21.80 -37.48
C SER A 387 -38.60 22.80 -38.34
N ASP A 388 -37.34 23.09 -37.99
CA ASP A 388 -36.41 23.83 -38.86
C ASP A 388 -35.65 22.84 -39.75
N SER A 389 -35.89 22.89 -41.06
CA SER A 389 -35.26 22.00 -42.05
C SER A 389 -33.74 21.93 -41.95
N ARG A 390 -33.06 23.02 -41.59
CA ARG A 390 -31.59 23.08 -41.54
C ARG A 390 -31.04 22.29 -40.34
N ILE A 391 -31.76 22.30 -39.22
CA ILE A 391 -31.44 21.49 -38.03
C ILE A 391 -31.78 20.04 -38.33
N PHE A 392 -32.94 19.83 -38.92
CA PHE A 392 -33.45 18.51 -39.26
C PHE A 392 -32.53 17.74 -40.21
N GLU A 393 -31.96 18.40 -41.22
CA GLU A 393 -30.99 17.78 -42.16
C GLU A 393 -29.71 17.28 -41.47
N LYS A 394 -29.29 17.93 -40.36
CA LYS A 394 -28.07 17.58 -39.62
C LYS A 394 -28.25 16.43 -38.62
N LEU A 395 -29.48 16.08 -38.27
CA LEU A 395 -29.80 14.99 -37.35
C LEU A 395 -29.97 13.67 -38.11
N ASP A 396 -29.47 12.57 -37.56
CA ASP A 396 -29.74 11.23 -38.08
C ASP A 396 -31.10 10.69 -37.59
N GLY A 397 -31.55 9.58 -38.19
CA GLY A 397 -32.84 8.97 -37.85
C GLY A 397 -32.97 8.63 -36.36
N TYR A 398 -31.92 8.11 -35.74
CA TYR A 398 -31.92 7.76 -34.33
C TYR A 398 -32.08 8.98 -33.41
N GLN A 399 -31.35 10.06 -33.70
CA GLN A 399 -31.41 11.32 -32.96
C GLN A 399 -32.81 11.94 -33.07
N ILE A 400 -33.39 11.93 -34.27
CA ILE A 400 -34.76 12.42 -34.48
C ILE A 400 -35.75 11.55 -33.68
N SER A 401 -35.63 10.22 -33.73
CA SER A 401 -36.45 9.28 -32.95
C SER A 401 -36.46 9.63 -31.47
N CYS A 402 -35.28 9.84 -30.89
CA CYS A 402 -35.14 10.16 -29.48
C CYS A 402 -35.80 11.50 -29.13
N LEU A 403 -35.71 12.52 -30.01
CA LEU A 403 -36.30 13.85 -29.76
C LEU A 403 -37.83 13.88 -29.84
N VAL A 404 -38.44 12.95 -30.58
CA VAL A 404 -39.90 12.81 -30.75
C VAL A 404 -40.50 11.64 -29.97
N SER A 405 -39.69 10.92 -29.20
CA SER A 405 -40.07 9.74 -28.42
C SER A 405 -41.16 9.98 -27.37
N ASP A 406 -41.40 11.24 -27.01
CA ASP A 406 -42.45 11.64 -26.06
C ASP A 406 -43.72 12.19 -26.74
N PHE A 407 -43.74 12.29 -28.08
CA PHE A 407 -44.87 12.87 -28.82
C PHE A 407 -46.06 11.90 -28.89
N GLY A 408 -47.27 12.43 -29.01
CA GLY A 408 -48.45 11.60 -29.25
C GLY A 408 -48.33 10.83 -30.58
N VAL A 409 -49.00 9.67 -30.68
CA VAL A 409 -48.97 8.84 -31.91
C VAL A 409 -49.46 9.64 -33.12
N ASP A 410 -50.51 10.43 -32.96
CA ASP A 410 -51.05 11.30 -34.01
C ASP A 410 -50.08 12.44 -34.38
N GLU A 411 -49.37 13.02 -33.41
CA GLU A 411 -48.37 14.07 -33.64
C GLU A 411 -47.14 13.53 -34.38
N ARG A 412 -46.71 12.29 -34.09
CA ARG A 412 -45.66 11.60 -34.84
C ARG A 412 -46.11 11.27 -36.26
N PHE A 413 -47.39 10.93 -36.43
CA PHE A 413 -47.98 10.63 -37.73
C PHE A 413 -48.10 11.89 -38.62
N ASP A 414 -48.49 13.02 -38.04
CA ASP A 414 -48.49 14.32 -38.72
C ASP A 414 -47.06 14.78 -39.06
N PHE A 415 -46.08 14.49 -38.18
CA PHE A 415 -44.67 14.77 -38.42
C PHE A 415 -44.11 13.96 -39.61
N LEU A 416 -44.43 12.66 -39.70
CA LEU A 416 -44.06 11.76 -40.81
C LEU A 416 -44.58 12.22 -42.18
N ASN A 417 -45.69 12.94 -42.21
CA ASN A 417 -46.34 13.40 -43.43
C ASN A 417 -45.89 14.78 -43.91
N LYS A 418 -44.94 15.44 -43.22
CA LYS A 418 -44.38 16.73 -43.67
C LYS A 418 -43.55 16.57 -44.94
N ASP A 419 -43.63 17.55 -45.85
CA ASP A 419 -42.90 17.53 -47.12
C ASP A 419 -41.37 17.41 -46.95
N GLU A 420 -40.82 17.91 -45.84
CA GLU A 420 -39.39 17.80 -45.49
C GLU A 420 -38.96 16.35 -45.22
N MET A 421 -39.81 15.53 -44.57
CA MET A 421 -39.59 14.10 -44.36
C MET A 421 -39.60 13.33 -45.67
N ILE A 422 -40.61 13.61 -46.51
CA ILE A 422 -40.77 13.00 -47.83
C ILE A 422 -39.57 13.35 -48.71
N LYS A 423 -38.99 14.55 -48.57
CA LYS A 423 -37.83 14.99 -49.35
C LYS A 423 -36.52 14.36 -48.85
N LYS A 424 -36.30 14.25 -47.54
CA LYS A 424 -35.08 13.66 -46.95
C LYS A 424 -35.00 12.15 -47.19
N TYR A 425 -36.15 11.47 -47.16
CA TYR A 425 -36.28 10.04 -47.42
C TYR A 425 -36.97 9.76 -48.76
N LYS A 426 -36.73 10.59 -49.78
CA LYS A 426 -37.36 10.54 -51.11
C LYS A 426 -37.42 9.16 -51.75
N ASP A 427 -36.43 8.31 -51.46
CA ASP A 427 -36.33 6.96 -52.03
C ASP A 427 -37.17 5.92 -51.26
N ILE A 428 -37.78 6.33 -50.15
CA ILE A 428 -38.69 5.56 -49.30
C ILE A 428 -40.08 6.18 -49.47
N ASP A 429 -41.02 5.43 -50.07
CA ASP A 429 -42.41 5.87 -50.15
C ASP A 429 -43.08 5.81 -48.75
N LEU A 430 -42.78 6.81 -47.93
CA LEU A 430 -43.24 6.95 -46.55
C LEU A 430 -44.78 6.98 -46.44
N ARG A 431 -45.48 7.46 -47.47
CA ARG A 431 -46.96 7.46 -47.53
C ARG A 431 -47.50 6.04 -47.69
N SER A 432 -46.90 5.25 -48.56
CA SER A 432 -47.24 3.83 -48.71
C SER A 432 -46.84 2.99 -47.49
N PHE A 433 -45.70 3.31 -46.88
CA PHE A 433 -45.23 2.65 -45.66
C PHE A 433 -46.17 2.92 -44.48
N THR A 434 -46.65 4.15 -44.29
CA THR A 434 -47.56 4.52 -43.18
C THR A 434 -49.02 4.09 -43.43
N MET A 435 -49.53 4.15 -44.66
CA MET A 435 -50.89 3.70 -44.99
C MET A 435 -51.05 2.18 -44.97
N GLY A 436 -49.98 1.44 -45.28
CA GLY A 436 -49.99 -0.03 -45.33
C GLY A 436 -50.37 -0.69 -44.02
N PHE A 437 -50.14 -0.04 -42.88
CA PHE A 437 -50.29 -0.68 -41.58
C PHE A 437 -51.58 -0.33 -40.80
N SER A 438 -52.56 0.35 -41.42
CA SER A 438 -53.91 0.41 -40.84
C SER A 438 -54.54 -0.98 -40.82
N ASP A 439 -55.22 -1.34 -39.73
CA ASP A 439 -55.54 -2.72 -39.34
C ASP A 439 -56.41 -3.54 -40.31
N ASP A 440 -56.88 -3.00 -41.44
CA ASP A 440 -57.85 -3.67 -42.31
C ASP A 440 -57.47 -3.86 -43.79
N LYS A 441 -56.26 -3.49 -44.26
CA LYS A 441 -55.89 -3.69 -45.69
C LYS A 441 -54.46 -4.17 -45.98
N LEU A 442 -53.87 -4.99 -45.09
CA LEU A 442 -52.55 -5.61 -45.30
C LEU A 442 -52.61 -6.91 -46.14
N GLY A 443 -53.42 -6.93 -47.21
CA GLY A 443 -53.51 -8.06 -48.15
C GLY A 443 -52.85 -7.80 -49.50
N LYS A 444 -52.45 -6.56 -49.82
CA LYS A 444 -51.95 -6.19 -51.16
C LYS A 444 -50.73 -5.27 -51.23
N VAL A 445 -50.26 -4.72 -50.12
CA VAL A 445 -48.95 -4.05 -50.07
C VAL A 445 -48.00 -5.01 -49.38
N ILE A 446 -47.79 -6.16 -50.02
CA ILE A 446 -46.64 -7.01 -49.72
C ILE A 446 -45.43 -6.11 -49.92
N LEU A 447 -44.67 -5.93 -48.84
CA LEU A 447 -43.27 -5.54 -48.78
C LEU A 447 -42.65 -5.67 -50.17
N ASN A 448 -42.56 -4.56 -50.89
CA ASN A 448 -41.83 -4.56 -52.15
C ASN A 448 -40.36 -4.72 -51.72
N ASN A 449 -39.88 -5.97 -51.73
CA ASN A 449 -38.59 -6.38 -51.17
C ASN A 449 -37.42 -5.50 -51.66
N ASP A 450 -37.55 -4.87 -52.82
CA ASP A 450 -36.53 -4.01 -53.41
C ASP A 450 -36.42 -2.62 -52.76
N LEU A 451 -37.47 -2.14 -52.07
CA LEU A 451 -37.45 -0.84 -51.38
C LEU A 451 -36.75 -0.94 -50.02
N ILE A 452 -37.07 -1.97 -49.22
CA ILE A 452 -36.47 -2.18 -47.88
C ILE A 452 -34.99 -2.55 -47.97
N ARG A 453 -34.59 -3.23 -49.06
CA ARG A 453 -33.19 -3.58 -49.35
C ARG A 453 -32.23 -2.39 -49.49
N ASN A 454 -32.76 -1.19 -49.72
CA ASN A 454 -31.95 0.02 -49.94
C ASN A 454 -32.03 1.02 -48.77
N ILE A 455 -32.71 0.69 -47.67
CA ILE A 455 -32.84 1.55 -46.48
C ILE A 455 -31.64 1.31 -45.56
N LYS A 456 -30.98 2.39 -45.10
CA LYS A 456 -29.90 2.28 -44.11
C LYS A 456 -30.46 1.84 -42.76
N THR A 457 -29.71 1.04 -42.00
CA THR A 457 -30.13 0.48 -40.71
C THR A 457 -30.65 1.54 -39.74
N ASP A 458 -30.00 2.71 -39.64
CA ASP A 458 -30.42 3.82 -38.75
C ASP A 458 -31.77 4.43 -39.16
N ASP A 459 -32.04 4.51 -40.47
CA ASP A 459 -33.30 5.04 -41.01
C ASP A 459 -34.44 4.03 -40.80
N LEU A 460 -34.13 2.73 -40.87
CA LEU A 460 -35.07 1.64 -40.56
C LEU A 460 -35.46 1.65 -39.08
N ILE A 461 -34.50 1.85 -38.16
CA ILE A 461 -34.76 1.97 -36.71
C ILE A 461 -35.68 3.16 -36.43
N PHE A 462 -35.38 4.32 -37.03
CA PHE A 462 -36.19 5.52 -36.92
C PHE A 462 -37.64 5.29 -37.37
N ILE A 463 -37.83 4.72 -38.56
CA ILE A 463 -39.15 4.42 -39.11
C ILE A 463 -39.91 3.44 -38.20
N LEU A 464 -39.23 2.40 -37.72
CA LEU A 464 -39.82 1.42 -36.81
C LEU A 464 -40.21 2.05 -35.47
N ASN A 465 -39.51 3.07 -34.97
CA ASN A 465 -39.89 3.74 -33.73
C ASN A 465 -41.08 4.70 -33.84
N LEU A 466 -41.48 5.06 -35.07
CA LEU A 466 -42.60 5.96 -35.33
C LEU A 466 -43.92 5.24 -35.62
N VAL A 467 -43.89 3.93 -35.83
CA VAL A 467 -45.08 3.09 -36.07
C VAL A 467 -45.57 2.46 -34.76
N SER A 468 -46.83 2.03 -34.72
CA SER A 468 -47.43 1.42 -33.52
C SER A 468 -46.79 0.06 -33.20
N ASP A 469 -46.91 -0.39 -31.94
CA ASP A 469 -46.25 -1.62 -31.48
C ASP A 469 -46.71 -2.88 -32.23
N SER A 470 -47.97 -2.92 -32.66
CA SER A 470 -48.49 -3.98 -33.52
C SER A 470 -47.82 -4.04 -34.89
N GLN A 471 -47.29 -2.91 -35.37
CA GLN A 471 -46.61 -2.76 -36.65
C GLN A 471 -45.11 -3.06 -36.48
N LYS A 472 -44.50 -2.60 -35.38
CA LYS A 472 -43.14 -2.99 -34.96
C LYS A 472 -42.99 -4.51 -34.84
N LEU A 473 -43.95 -5.16 -34.17
CA LEU A 473 -43.99 -6.62 -33.98
C LEU A 473 -44.07 -7.39 -35.30
N ARG A 474 -44.81 -6.87 -36.29
CA ARG A 474 -44.94 -7.50 -37.61
C ARG A 474 -43.67 -7.30 -38.44
N ALA A 475 -43.07 -6.12 -38.39
CA ALA A 475 -41.83 -5.83 -39.11
C ALA A 475 -40.63 -6.63 -38.57
N LEU A 476 -40.55 -6.82 -37.24
CA LEU A 476 -39.50 -7.64 -36.61
C LEU A 476 -39.69 -9.16 -36.78
N ASP A 477 -40.79 -9.60 -37.40
CA ASP A 477 -41.01 -11.01 -37.79
C ASP A 477 -40.59 -11.29 -39.24
N ASP A 478 -40.22 -10.24 -39.99
CA ASP A 478 -39.71 -10.35 -41.35
C ASP A 478 -38.21 -10.70 -41.33
N ASP A 479 -37.84 -11.74 -42.08
CA ASP A 479 -36.48 -12.30 -42.08
C ASP A 479 -35.44 -11.29 -42.58
N PHE A 480 -35.79 -10.47 -43.57
CA PHE A 480 -34.85 -9.51 -44.16
C PHE A 480 -34.59 -8.34 -43.21
N ILE A 481 -35.64 -7.83 -42.57
CA ILE A 481 -35.53 -6.75 -41.57
C ILE A 481 -34.72 -7.24 -40.36
N LEU A 482 -35.03 -8.44 -39.86
CA LEU A 482 -34.35 -9.02 -38.70
C LEU A 482 -32.88 -9.36 -39.00
N GLU A 483 -32.54 -9.69 -40.26
CA GLU A 483 -31.16 -9.93 -40.68
C GLU A 483 -30.30 -8.66 -40.71
N ASN A 484 -30.88 -7.52 -41.12
CA ASN A 484 -30.17 -6.23 -41.27
C ASN A 484 -30.10 -5.37 -40.00
N LEU A 485 -30.85 -5.72 -38.95
CA LEU A 485 -30.79 -5.07 -37.64
C LEU A 485 -29.79 -5.80 -36.72
N SER A 486 -28.95 -5.06 -36.01
CA SER A 486 -28.14 -5.63 -34.93
C SER A 486 -29.04 -5.93 -33.72
N MET A 487 -28.56 -6.77 -32.80
CA MET A 487 -29.34 -7.12 -31.61
C MET A 487 -29.47 -5.96 -30.62
N ARG A 488 -28.54 -5.02 -30.66
CA ARG A 488 -28.68 -3.73 -29.98
C ARG A 488 -29.86 -2.94 -30.57
N ASP A 489 -30.00 -2.91 -31.88
CA ASP A 489 -31.07 -2.18 -32.58
C ASP A 489 -32.44 -2.81 -32.32
N VAL A 490 -32.51 -4.15 -32.34
CA VAL A 490 -33.73 -4.88 -31.97
C VAL A 490 -34.13 -4.57 -30.52
N CYS A 491 -33.17 -4.54 -29.58
CA CYS A 491 -33.44 -4.18 -28.19
C CYS A 491 -33.94 -2.73 -28.04
N LEU A 492 -33.32 -1.77 -28.76
CA LEU A 492 -33.74 -0.37 -28.75
C LEU A 492 -35.15 -0.17 -29.31
N ILE A 493 -35.50 -0.85 -30.41
CA ILE A 493 -36.86 -0.79 -30.97
C ILE A 493 -37.88 -1.39 -29.98
N CYS A 494 -37.48 -2.45 -29.27
CA CYS A 494 -38.31 -3.10 -28.25
C CYS A 494 -38.46 -2.25 -26.98
N GLU A 495 -37.54 -1.34 -26.66
CA GLU A 495 -37.58 -0.52 -25.44
C GLU A 495 -38.81 0.41 -25.38
N ASP A 496 -39.40 0.72 -26.53
CA ASP A 496 -40.56 1.62 -26.66
C ASP A 496 -41.90 0.89 -26.91
N MET A 497 -41.93 -0.44 -26.96
CA MET A 497 -43.16 -1.22 -27.25
C MET A 497 -44.07 -1.48 -26.03
N ASP A 498 -45.36 -1.73 -26.19
CA ASP A 498 -46.19 -2.26 -25.10
C ASP A 498 -45.67 -3.61 -24.62
N ILE A 499 -45.77 -3.84 -23.31
CA ILE A 499 -45.18 -4.99 -22.64
C ILE A 499 -45.76 -6.32 -23.14
N ASN A 500 -47.03 -6.36 -23.57
CA ASN A 500 -47.65 -7.57 -24.10
C ASN A 500 -47.14 -7.86 -25.51
N LYS A 501 -46.91 -6.82 -26.31
CA LYS A 501 -46.37 -6.95 -27.67
C LYS A 501 -44.88 -7.32 -27.68
N ARG A 502 -44.10 -6.86 -26.69
CA ARG A 502 -42.74 -7.38 -26.44
C ARG A 502 -42.74 -8.86 -26.10
N GLY A 503 -43.71 -9.30 -25.29
CA GLY A 503 -43.92 -10.71 -24.96
C GLY A 503 -44.18 -11.58 -26.19
N GLU A 504 -45.12 -11.17 -27.06
CA GLU A 504 -45.41 -11.84 -28.34
C GLU A 504 -44.17 -11.95 -29.25
N LEU A 505 -43.29 -10.95 -29.26
CA LEU A 505 -42.08 -10.94 -30.08
C LEU A 505 -41.06 -12.00 -29.61
N LEU A 506 -40.88 -12.13 -28.30
CA LEU A 506 -39.91 -13.05 -27.67
C LEU A 506 -40.32 -14.52 -27.78
N GLU A 507 -41.59 -14.80 -28.04
CA GLU A 507 -42.10 -16.15 -28.34
C GLU A 507 -41.86 -16.55 -29.80
N LYS A 508 -41.46 -15.62 -30.68
CA LYS A 508 -41.17 -15.95 -32.08
C LYS A 508 -39.81 -16.64 -32.20
N ASN A 509 -39.85 -17.88 -32.70
CA ASN A 509 -38.70 -18.78 -32.84
C ASN A 509 -37.48 -18.15 -33.55
N LYS A 510 -37.71 -17.21 -34.47
CA LYS A 510 -36.67 -16.58 -35.29
C LYS A 510 -35.78 -15.59 -34.51
N ILE A 511 -36.36 -14.88 -33.54
CA ILE A 511 -35.62 -13.97 -32.66
C ILE A 511 -34.83 -14.77 -31.62
N GLN A 512 -35.40 -15.87 -31.12
CA GLN A 512 -34.68 -16.80 -30.26
C GLN A 512 -33.48 -17.43 -30.97
N SER A 513 -33.55 -17.69 -32.29
CA SER A 513 -32.39 -18.17 -33.06
C SER A 513 -31.31 -17.10 -33.26
N LYS A 514 -31.69 -15.83 -33.50
CA LYS A 514 -30.74 -14.72 -33.64
C LYS A 514 -30.04 -14.38 -32.31
N ILE A 515 -30.74 -14.49 -31.18
CA ILE A 515 -30.16 -14.37 -29.82
C ILE A 515 -29.12 -15.48 -29.57
N LYS A 516 -29.39 -16.71 -30.02
CA LYS A 516 -28.48 -17.86 -29.85
C LYS A 516 -27.22 -17.80 -30.74
N SER A 517 -27.21 -17.04 -31.83
CA SER A 517 -26.09 -17.00 -32.78
C SER A 517 -24.99 -15.97 -32.48
N LEU A 518 -25.07 -15.23 -31.36
CA LEU A 518 -24.21 -14.08 -31.04
C LEU A 518 -23.01 -14.42 -30.13
N ASP A 519 -22.32 -15.52 -30.37
CA ASP A 519 -20.97 -15.70 -29.83
C ASP A 519 -19.98 -14.86 -30.64
N GLY A 520 -19.97 -13.56 -30.39
CA GLY A 520 -18.95 -12.64 -30.93
C GLY A 520 -19.44 -11.23 -31.25
N MET A 521 -18.81 -10.25 -30.58
CA MET A 521 -18.65 -8.81 -30.89
C MET A 521 -19.61 -7.75 -30.31
N ASP A 522 -18.93 -6.76 -29.69
CA ASP A 522 -19.24 -5.36 -29.35
C ASP A 522 -20.26 -4.98 -28.26
N ASP A 523 -20.16 -5.64 -27.11
CA ASP A 523 -20.36 -5.01 -25.80
C ASP A 523 -18.97 -4.85 -25.19
N LEU A 524 -18.50 -3.60 -25.01
CA LEU A 524 -17.15 -3.30 -24.51
C LEU A 524 -16.80 -4.01 -23.19
N ASN A 525 -17.74 -4.68 -22.50
CA ASN A 525 -17.47 -5.70 -21.46
C ASN A 525 -18.50 -6.86 -21.35
N GLY A 526 -19.40 -7.09 -22.32
CA GLY A 526 -20.41 -8.17 -22.26
C GLY A 526 -21.47 -8.09 -21.13
N ARG A 527 -21.55 -6.96 -20.41
CA ARG A 527 -22.32 -6.82 -19.16
C ARG A 527 -23.83 -6.74 -19.40
N TRP A 528 -24.28 -5.94 -20.36
CA TRP A 528 -25.73 -5.83 -20.61
C TRP A 528 -26.29 -7.12 -21.19
N LYS A 529 -25.54 -7.75 -22.10
CA LYS A 529 -25.87 -9.10 -22.60
C LYS A 529 -26.00 -10.10 -21.46
N ARG A 530 -25.00 -10.16 -20.56
CA ARG A 530 -25.04 -11.03 -19.38
C ARG A 530 -26.25 -10.74 -18.46
N TYR A 531 -26.62 -9.48 -18.26
CA TYR A 531 -27.83 -9.12 -17.51
C TYR A 531 -29.11 -9.64 -18.20
N PHE A 532 -29.25 -9.47 -19.51
CA PHE A 532 -30.42 -9.99 -20.22
C PHE A 532 -30.45 -11.53 -20.26
N ASP A 533 -29.30 -12.18 -20.42
CA ASP A 533 -29.18 -13.64 -20.42
C ASP A 533 -29.62 -14.25 -19.07
N LEU A 534 -29.18 -13.64 -17.96
CA LEU A 534 -29.50 -14.14 -16.62
C LEU A 534 -30.96 -13.88 -16.23
N PHE A 535 -31.50 -12.71 -16.58
CA PHE A 535 -32.82 -12.28 -16.11
C PHE A 535 -33.96 -12.56 -17.11
N GLY A 536 -33.63 -12.89 -18.36
CA GLY A 536 -34.57 -13.24 -19.43
C GLY A 536 -35.71 -12.24 -19.58
N GLY A 537 -36.93 -12.73 -19.78
CA GLY A 537 -38.13 -11.88 -19.95
C GLY A 537 -38.45 -10.95 -18.77
N LYS A 538 -37.85 -11.15 -17.59
CA LYS A 538 -38.05 -10.27 -16.41
C LYS A 538 -37.06 -9.11 -16.33
N ALA A 539 -36.02 -9.10 -17.18
CA ALA A 539 -34.96 -8.09 -17.17
C ALA A 539 -35.51 -6.66 -17.36
N LEU A 540 -36.41 -6.49 -18.33
CA LEU A 540 -37.03 -5.20 -18.67
C LEU A 540 -37.97 -4.69 -17.56
N ASP A 541 -38.71 -5.60 -16.92
CA ASP A 541 -39.61 -5.28 -15.82
C ASP A 541 -38.87 -4.73 -14.59
N LEU A 542 -37.66 -5.25 -14.33
CA LEU A 542 -36.79 -4.77 -13.26
C LEU A 542 -36.18 -3.41 -13.59
N ILE A 543 -35.72 -3.20 -14.83
CA ILE A 543 -35.22 -1.90 -15.31
C ILE A 543 -36.29 -0.82 -15.12
N ARG A 544 -37.54 -1.10 -15.52
CA ARG A 544 -38.65 -0.16 -15.37
C ARG A 544 -38.91 0.23 -13.90
N LYS A 545 -38.85 -0.73 -12.98
CA LYS A 545 -39.15 -0.50 -11.56
C LYS A 545 -38.02 0.22 -10.82
N LYS A 546 -36.76 -0.01 -11.22
CA LYS A 546 -35.56 0.38 -10.46
C LYS A 546 -34.38 0.75 -11.38
N PRO A 547 -34.53 1.74 -12.27
CA PRO A 547 -33.55 2.00 -13.33
C PRO A 547 -32.19 2.47 -12.79
N LYS A 548 -32.19 3.28 -11.71
CA LYS A 548 -30.96 3.80 -11.10
C LYS A 548 -30.16 2.70 -10.39
N GLU A 549 -30.85 1.76 -9.73
CA GLU A 549 -30.22 0.65 -9.05
C GLU A 549 -29.66 -0.37 -10.03
N ILE A 550 -30.39 -0.71 -11.10
CA ILE A 550 -29.92 -1.61 -12.16
C ILE A 550 -28.69 -1.04 -12.87
N LYS A 551 -28.75 0.24 -13.26
CA LYS A 551 -27.61 0.91 -13.91
C LYS A 551 -26.35 0.85 -13.04
N ARG A 552 -26.47 1.15 -11.74
CA ARG A 552 -25.33 1.06 -10.80
C ARG A 552 -24.77 -0.35 -10.67
N VAL A 553 -25.61 -1.39 -10.69
CA VAL A 553 -25.15 -2.80 -10.67
C VAL A 553 -24.35 -3.12 -11.93
N ILE A 554 -24.81 -2.67 -13.08
CA ILE A 554 -24.17 -2.96 -14.37
C ILE A 554 -22.86 -2.17 -14.52
N ASP A 555 -22.87 -0.89 -14.13
CA ASP A 555 -21.69 -0.03 -14.14
C ASP A 555 -20.58 -0.55 -13.20
N THR A 556 -20.97 -1.21 -12.10
CA THR A 556 -20.04 -1.81 -11.11
C THR A 556 -19.80 -3.32 -11.27
N ASP A 557 -20.28 -3.92 -12.37
CA ASP A 557 -20.12 -5.35 -12.69
C ASP A 557 -20.61 -6.34 -11.60
N LYS A 558 -21.75 -6.05 -10.96
CA LYS A 558 -22.35 -6.87 -9.88
C LYS A 558 -23.57 -7.69 -10.32
N ILE A 559 -23.63 -8.05 -11.60
CA ILE A 559 -24.83 -8.61 -12.25
C ILE A 559 -25.22 -9.98 -11.68
N GLU A 560 -24.24 -10.86 -11.50
CA GLU A 560 -24.47 -12.20 -10.92
C GLU A 560 -24.97 -12.12 -9.48
N LEU A 561 -24.44 -11.17 -8.71
CA LEU A 561 -24.87 -10.93 -7.34
C LEU A 561 -26.31 -10.44 -7.29
N LEU A 562 -26.69 -9.53 -8.20
CA LEU A 562 -28.08 -9.09 -8.35
C LEU A 562 -29.00 -10.25 -8.77
N LYS A 563 -28.55 -11.14 -9.65
CA LYS A 563 -29.33 -12.31 -10.07
C LYS A 563 -29.61 -13.23 -8.89
N GLY A 564 -28.59 -13.51 -8.08
CA GLY A 564 -28.74 -14.27 -6.85
C GLY A 564 -29.78 -13.65 -5.91
N TRP A 565 -29.75 -12.32 -5.72
CA TRP A 565 -30.74 -11.62 -4.90
C TRP A 565 -32.15 -11.73 -5.48
N PHE A 566 -32.28 -11.55 -6.79
CA PHE A 566 -33.55 -11.67 -7.49
C PHE A 566 -34.16 -13.07 -7.34
N ASP A 567 -33.36 -14.12 -7.43
CA ASP A 567 -33.85 -15.49 -7.19
C ASP A 567 -34.31 -15.69 -5.75
N LYS A 568 -33.57 -15.14 -4.77
CA LYS A 568 -33.93 -15.21 -3.35
C LYS A 568 -35.22 -14.45 -3.02
N THR A 569 -35.63 -13.46 -3.80
CA THR A 569 -36.95 -12.80 -3.65
C THR A 569 -38.10 -13.56 -4.30
N GLY A 570 -37.84 -14.76 -4.85
CA GLY A 570 -38.80 -15.48 -5.69
C GLY A 570 -39.02 -14.79 -7.03
N GLN A 571 -38.00 -14.07 -7.52
CA GLN A 571 -38.02 -13.33 -8.78
C GLN A 571 -39.15 -12.29 -8.87
N LYS A 572 -39.43 -11.62 -7.75
CA LYS A 572 -40.52 -10.62 -7.64
C LYS A 572 -40.01 -9.17 -7.65
N PHE A 573 -38.88 -8.92 -6.99
CA PHE A 573 -38.28 -7.59 -6.86
C PHE A 573 -36.79 -7.68 -6.57
N ILE A 574 -36.10 -6.53 -6.63
CA ILE A 574 -34.68 -6.40 -6.27
C ILE A 574 -34.51 -5.44 -5.08
N PRO A 575 -33.62 -5.74 -4.11
CA PRO A 575 -33.29 -4.81 -3.03
C PRO A 575 -32.55 -3.56 -3.53
N PRO A 576 -32.45 -2.50 -2.72
CA PRO A 576 -31.61 -1.34 -3.03
C PRO A 576 -30.14 -1.71 -3.26
N PHE A 577 -29.43 -0.94 -4.09
CA PHE A 577 -28.04 -1.21 -4.46
C PHE A 577 -27.13 -1.45 -3.25
N TYR A 578 -27.20 -0.63 -2.19
CA TYR A 578 -26.35 -0.78 -1.00
C TYR A 578 -26.54 -2.13 -0.28
N VAL A 579 -27.73 -2.72 -0.37
CA VAL A 579 -28.02 -4.07 0.17
C VAL A 579 -27.40 -5.11 -0.75
N VAL A 580 -27.66 -5.01 -2.05
CA VAL A 580 -27.09 -5.93 -3.06
C VAL A 580 -25.56 -5.93 -3.00
N SER A 581 -24.95 -4.77 -2.78
CA SER A 581 -23.50 -4.59 -2.84
C SER A 581 -22.74 -5.04 -1.59
N ALA A 582 -23.42 -5.20 -0.45
CA ALA A 582 -22.75 -5.42 0.84
C ALA A 582 -23.36 -6.55 1.69
N PHE A 583 -24.68 -6.75 1.68
CA PHE A 583 -25.31 -7.76 2.54
C PHE A 583 -25.04 -9.18 1.98
N PRO A 584 -24.65 -10.16 2.81
CA PRO A 584 -24.26 -11.49 2.33
C PRO A 584 -25.42 -12.20 1.63
N LEU A 585 -25.26 -12.53 0.34
CA LEU A 585 -26.30 -13.17 -0.46
C LEU A 585 -26.76 -14.52 0.12
N LYS A 586 -25.83 -15.29 0.71
CA LYS A 586 -26.13 -16.56 1.40
C LYS A 586 -27.16 -16.39 2.53
N GLU A 587 -27.29 -15.18 3.07
CA GLU A 587 -28.19 -14.82 4.16
C GLU A 587 -29.35 -13.92 3.73
N ALA A 588 -29.62 -13.81 2.42
CA ALA A 588 -30.68 -12.96 1.89
C ALA A 588 -32.05 -13.21 2.54
N SER A 589 -32.35 -14.45 2.94
CA SER A 589 -33.59 -14.79 3.65
C SER A 589 -33.76 -14.02 4.98
N LYS A 590 -32.68 -13.78 5.72
CA LYS A 590 -32.67 -13.00 6.97
C LYS A 590 -33.06 -11.54 6.70
N PHE A 591 -32.52 -10.95 5.64
CA PHE A 591 -32.88 -9.59 5.22
C PHE A 591 -34.36 -9.49 4.84
N LEU A 592 -34.84 -10.42 4.01
CA LEU A 592 -36.22 -10.40 3.50
C LEU A 592 -37.25 -10.58 4.62
N THR A 593 -36.98 -11.46 5.57
CA THR A 593 -37.87 -11.69 6.74
C THR A 593 -37.85 -10.51 7.71
N SER A 594 -36.71 -9.81 7.84
CA SER A 594 -36.52 -8.72 8.81
C SER A 594 -36.72 -7.32 8.22
N GLN A 595 -37.20 -7.21 6.97
CA GLN A 595 -37.35 -5.93 6.26
C GLN A 595 -38.16 -4.88 7.05
N ARG A 596 -39.19 -5.31 7.77
CA ARG A 596 -40.01 -4.42 8.62
C ARG A 596 -39.22 -3.86 9.81
N MET A 597 -38.37 -4.67 10.44
CA MET A 597 -37.52 -4.24 11.56
C MET A 597 -36.43 -3.28 11.06
N TRP A 598 -35.78 -3.62 9.95
CA TRP A 598 -34.79 -2.75 9.30
C TRP A 598 -35.37 -1.38 8.92
N ASN A 599 -36.54 -1.36 8.26
CA ASN A 599 -37.21 -0.10 7.93
C ASN A 599 -37.59 0.74 9.16
N ARG A 600 -37.81 0.12 10.33
CA ARG A 600 -38.03 0.85 11.58
C ARG A 600 -36.73 1.46 12.12
N CYS A 601 -35.60 0.76 12.03
CA CYS A 601 -34.29 1.31 12.39
C CYS A 601 -33.96 2.57 11.56
N LEU A 602 -34.18 2.50 10.24
CA LEU A 602 -33.93 3.63 9.33
C LEU A 602 -34.81 4.87 9.62
N LYS A 603 -35.99 4.72 10.22
CA LYS A 603 -36.84 5.86 10.61
C LYS A 603 -36.22 6.71 11.72
N TYR A 604 -35.42 6.09 12.60
CA TYR A 604 -34.67 6.80 13.64
C TYR A 604 -33.33 7.33 13.13
N PHE A 605 -32.98 7.04 11.86
CA PHE A 605 -31.63 7.21 11.33
C PHE A 605 -31.67 7.59 9.83
N PRO A 606 -31.97 8.88 9.51
CA PRO A 606 -32.06 9.34 8.12
C PRO A 606 -30.66 9.54 7.53
N LEU A 607 -30.13 8.47 6.95
CA LEU A 607 -28.81 8.41 6.33
C LEU A 607 -28.76 8.99 4.92
N SER A 608 -27.79 9.86 4.67
CA SER A 608 -27.60 10.52 3.37
C SER A 608 -26.83 9.65 2.37
N SER A 609 -25.79 8.93 2.81
CA SER A 609 -24.92 8.13 1.92
C SER A 609 -25.20 6.63 1.97
N ASP A 610 -24.75 5.88 0.95
CA ASP A 610 -24.84 4.41 0.94
C ASP A 610 -23.80 3.76 1.87
N SER A 611 -22.63 4.37 2.06
CA SER A 611 -21.60 3.88 2.99
C SER A 611 -22.12 3.88 4.43
N ASP A 612 -22.77 4.96 4.86
CA ASP A 612 -23.32 5.05 6.21
C ASP A 612 -24.46 4.04 6.41
N LYS A 613 -25.25 3.76 5.36
CA LYS A 613 -26.31 2.74 5.40
C LYS A 613 -25.73 1.36 5.57
N ILE A 614 -24.62 1.07 4.91
CA ILE A 614 -23.92 -0.21 5.04
C ILE A 614 -23.33 -0.35 6.45
N ALA A 615 -22.65 0.67 6.97
CA ALA A 615 -22.10 0.67 8.32
C ALA A 615 -23.19 0.43 9.38
N PHE A 616 -24.28 1.19 9.30
CA PHE A 616 -25.40 1.03 10.22
C PHE A 616 -26.10 -0.32 10.07
N MET A 617 -26.16 -0.87 8.86
CA MET A 617 -26.71 -2.20 8.61
C MET A 617 -25.86 -3.29 9.28
N LYS A 618 -24.53 -3.18 9.26
CA LYS A 618 -23.61 -4.07 10.00
C LYS A 618 -23.81 -3.96 11.51
N PHE A 619 -23.98 -2.75 12.02
CA PHE A 619 -24.30 -2.52 13.44
C PHE A 619 -25.63 -3.18 13.84
N ALA A 620 -26.68 -2.96 13.03
CA ALA A 620 -27.99 -3.57 13.25
C ALA A 620 -27.92 -5.10 13.20
N TYR A 621 -27.10 -5.64 12.31
CA TYR A 621 -26.85 -7.08 12.21
C TYR A 621 -26.21 -7.62 13.50
N ALA A 622 -25.21 -6.94 14.06
CA ALA A 622 -24.57 -7.35 15.32
C ALA A 622 -25.55 -7.38 16.52
N PHE A 623 -26.64 -6.61 16.47
CA PHE A 623 -27.71 -6.58 17.46
C PHE A 623 -28.87 -7.56 17.16
N GLY A 624 -28.71 -8.43 16.16
CA GLY A 624 -29.69 -9.49 15.86
C GLY A 624 -30.96 -9.01 15.17
N VAL A 625 -30.93 -7.80 14.57
CA VAL A 625 -32.09 -7.25 13.84
C VAL A 625 -32.51 -8.13 12.68
N PHE A 626 -31.55 -8.80 12.02
CA PHE A 626 -31.80 -9.70 10.90
C PHE A 626 -31.99 -11.16 11.32
N ASP A 627 -31.72 -11.48 12.58
CA ASP A 627 -31.78 -12.83 13.15
C ASP A 627 -33.06 -13.09 13.96
N GLY A 628 -33.99 -12.12 13.95
CA GLY A 628 -35.25 -12.20 14.69
C GLY A 628 -35.11 -12.03 16.20
N ASP A 629 -33.98 -11.51 16.70
CA ASP A 629 -33.82 -11.20 18.12
C ASP A 629 -34.61 -9.93 18.49
N ALA A 630 -35.80 -10.13 19.06
CA ALA A 630 -36.64 -9.04 19.53
C ALA A 630 -36.02 -8.24 20.68
N ASP A 631 -35.21 -8.88 21.53
CA ASP A 631 -34.54 -8.22 22.65
C ASP A 631 -33.38 -7.36 22.14
N GLY A 632 -32.54 -7.92 21.28
CA GLY A 632 -31.46 -7.20 20.58
C GLY A 632 -31.98 -5.99 19.79
N PHE A 633 -33.07 -6.16 19.04
CA PHE A 633 -33.75 -5.04 18.36
C PHE A 633 -34.25 -3.98 19.35
N THR A 634 -34.87 -4.40 20.46
CA THR A 634 -35.34 -3.45 21.49
C THR A 634 -34.19 -2.66 22.08
N LYS A 635 -33.09 -3.33 22.44
CA LYS A 635 -31.85 -2.70 22.95
C LYS A 635 -31.27 -1.71 21.93
N LEU A 636 -31.13 -2.09 20.67
CA LEU A 636 -30.68 -1.18 19.61
C LEU A 636 -31.60 0.03 19.48
N THR A 637 -32.92 -0.16 19.41
CA THR A 637 -33.85 0.97 19.30
C THR A 637 -33.82 1.88 20.53
N ASN A 638 -33.53 1.35 21.72
CA ASN A 638 -33.34 2.15 22.92
C ASN A 638 -32.08 3.02 22.83
N ILE A 639 -30.96 2.49 22.30
CA ILE A 639 -29.76 3.30 22.02
C ILE A 639 -30.11 4.44 21.04
N LEU A 640 -30.85 4.11 19.97
CA LEU A 640 -31.22 5.08 18.93
C LEU A 640 -32.24 6.12 19.38
N LYS A 641 -32.99 5.86 20.45
CA LYS A 641 -33.99 6.79 21.01
C LYS A 641 -33.51 7.52 22.26
N ARG A 642 -32.38 7.12 22.84
CA ARG A 642 -31.90 7.66 24.12
C ARG A 642 -31.64 9.17 23.98
N VAL A 643 -32.18 9.93 24.93
CA VAL A 643 -31.95 11.38 25.08
C VAL A 643 -31.39 11.63 26.47
N PRO A 644 -30.35 12.48 26.63
CA PRO A 644 -29.79 12.78 27.94
C PRO A 644 -30.87 13.35 28.87
N ARG A 645 -30.99 12.80 30.07
CA ARG A 645 -31.90 13.32 31.09
C ARG A 645 -31.38 14.59 31.74
N TYR A 646 -30.07 14.84 31.67
CA TYR A 646 -29.41 15.99 32.28
C TYR A 646 -28.44 16.62 31.30
N ILE A 647 -28.36 17.96 31.33
CA ILE A 647 -27.32 18.74 30.66
C ILE A 647 -26.74 19.77 31.62
N ASN A 648 -25.49 20.17 31.39
CA ASN A 648 -24.82 21.17 32.21
C ASN A 648 -25.22 22.61 31.82
N LYS A 649 -24.86 23.59 32.64
CA LYS A 649 -25.24 24.99 32.44
C LYS A 649 -24.72 25.58 31.11
N MET A 650 -23.48 25.28 30.74
CA MET A 650 -22.87 25.76 29.50
C MET A 650 -23.58 25.18 28.26
N GLU A 651 -23.98 23.91 28.32
CA GLU A 651 -24.73 23.23 27.27
C GLU A 651 -26.16 23.79 27.13
N TYR A 652 -26.83 24.03 28.26
CA TYR A 652 -28.14 24.64 28.29
C TYR A 652 -28.12 26.06 27.70
N GLU A 653 -27.16 26.89 28.10
CA GLU A 653 -26.99 28.25 27.57
C GLU A 653 -26.75 28.23 26.06
N LYS A 654 -25.87 27.35 25.57
CA LYS A 654 -25.60 27.19 24.14
C LYS A 654 -26.85 26.79 23.35
N LEU A 655 -27.61 25.81 23.82
CA LEU A 655 -28.81 25.32 23.13
C LEU A 655 -29.99 26.28 23.21
N SER A 656 -30.17 26.96 24.35
CA SER A 656 -31.22 27.97 24.55
C SER A 656 -31.04 29.20 23.66
N SER A 657 -29.80 29.49 23.23
CA SER A 657 -29.47 30.60 22.32
C SER A 657 -29.79 30.32 20.84
N ASP A 658 -30.04 29.07 20.45
CA ASP A 658 -30.31 28.68 19.06
C ASP A 658 -31.79 28.87 18.71
N LYS A 659 -32.12 30.07 18.21
CA LYS A 659 -33.50 30.47 17.86
C LYS A 659 -34.15 29.58 16.79
N LEU A 660 -33.37 29.05 15.84
CA LEU A 660 -33.88 28.22 14.75
C LEU A 660 -34.29 26.84 15.29
N PHE A 661 -33.45 26.27 16.16
CA PHE A 661 -33.75 25.04 16.87
C PHE A 661 -34.96 25.19 17.80
N ASP A 662 -35.02 26.26 18.59
CA ASP A 662 -36.12 26.54 19.51
C ASP A 662 -37.47 26.70 18.78
N SER A 663 -37.49 27.41 17.65
CA SER A 663 -38.68 27.56 16.80
C SER A 663 -39.16 26.22 16.24
N LYS A 664 -38.24 25.38 15.74
CA LYS A 664 -38.56 24.06 15.20
C LYS A 664 -39.07 23.10 16.28
N LEU A 665 -38.49 23.19 17.48
CA LEU A 665 -38.92 22.41 18.64
C LEU A 665 -40.34 22.77 19.09
N LYS A 666 -40.67 24.07 19.11
CA LYS A 666 -42.02 24.57 19.40
C LYS A 666 -43.04 24.07 18.38
N GLU A 667 -42.76 24.22 17.09
CA GLU A 667 -43.66 23.79 16.01
C GLU A 667 -44.02 22.30 16.11
N ILE A 668 -43.00 21.46 16.29
CA ILE A 668 -43.19 20.00 16.37
C ILE A 668 -43.91 19.61 17.67
N SER A 669 -43.59 20.26 18.80
CA SER A 669 -44.26 19.99 20.08
C SER A 669 -45.75 20.33 20.03
N VAL A 670 -46.11 21.45 19.38
CA VAL A 670 -47.52 21.81 19.13
C VAL A 670 -48.19 20.76 18.24
N SER A 671 -47.50 20.27 17.21
CA SER A 671 -48.02 19.22 16.32
C SER A 671 -48.28 17.87 17.03
N GLU A 672 -47.59 17.61 18.15
CA GLU A 672 -47.82 16.43 19.01
C GLU A 672 -48.82 16.69 20.16
N GLY A 673 -49.46 17.87 20.19
CA GLY A 673 -50.50 18.19 21.16
C GLY A 673 -50.00 18.60 22.55
N LEU A 674 -48.74 19.03 22.70
CA LEU A 674 -48.29 19.75 23.90
C LEU A 674 -49.01 21.10 24.00
N LYS A 675 -49.73 21.34 25.11
CA LYS A 675 -50.42 22.62 25.37
C LYS A 675 -49.46 23.63 26.01
N GLY A 676 -49.40 24.84 25.45
CA GLY A 676 -48.46 25.90 25.82
C GLY A 676 -47.21 25.87 24.92
N ALA A 677 -46.76 27.04 24.45
CA ALA A 677 -45.63 27.15 23.52
C ALA A 677 -44.29 26.86 24.23
N GLN A 678 -44.01 25.58 24.50
CA GLN A 678 -42.81 25.15 25.21
C GLN A 678 -41.59 25.21 24.28
N GLY A 679 -40.72 26.18 24.52
CA GLY A 679 -39.37 26.23 23.95
C GLY A 679 -38.43 25.28 24.66
N PHE A 680 -37.17 25.27 24.26
CA PHE A 680 -36.09 24.52 24.88
C PHE A 680 -36.00 24.77 26.40
N SER A 681 -36.27 26.01 26.83
CA SER A 681 -36.30 26.42 28.25
C SER A 681 -37.43 25.80 29.07
N ASP A 682 -38.49 25.35 28.43
CA ASP A 682 -39.64 24.72 29.09
C ASP A 682 -39.50 23.19 29.15
N VAL A 683 -38.63 22.64 28.29
CA VAL A 683 -38.32 21.20 28.17
C VAL A 683 -37.25 20.76 29.18
N PHE A 684 -36.36 21.66 29.58
CA PHE A 684 -35.31 21.43 30.58
C PHE A 684 -35.45 22.40 31.75
N ARG A 685 -35.57 21.89 32.98
CA ARG A 685 -35.62 22.72 34.21
C ARG A 685 -34.39 22.56 35.07
N GLU A 686 -33.94 23.66 35.67
CA GLU A 686 -32.82 23.63 36.61
C GLU A 686 -33.21 22.92 37.92
N ASN A 687 -32.40 21.94 38.33
CA ASN A 687 -32.44 21.24 39.61
C ASN A 687 -31.00 21.05 40.12
N ASN A 688 -30.64 21.64 41.26
CA ASN A 688 -29.34 21.49 41.92
C ASN A 688 -28.12 21.75 40.99
N GLY A 689 -28.18 22.81 40.18
CA GLY A 689 -27.08 23.18 39.26
C GLY A 689 -26.96 22.33 37.99
N ARG A 690 -27.94 21.46 37.70
CA ARG A 690 -28.07 20.72 36.44
C ARG A 690 -29.45 20.95 35.82
N PHE A 691 -29.54 20.96 34.50
CA PHE A 691 -30.80 21.11 33.78
C PHE A 691 -31.36 19.72 33.44
N THR A 692 -32.56 19.41 33.95
CA THR A 692 -33.21 18.10 33.85
C THR A 692 -34.34 18.12 32.83
N LEU A 693 -34.39 17.11 31.95
CA LEU A 693 -35.47 16.92 30.98
C LEU A 693 -36.80 16.63 31.71
N THR A 694 -37.84 17.41 31.44
CA THR A 694 -39.16 17.29 32.09
C THR A 694 -40.23 16.61 31.24
N LEU A 695 -39.93 16.30 29.98
CA LEU A 695 -40.87 15.65 29.06
C LEU A 695 -40.84 14.12 29.17
N ASP A 696 -42.02 13.51 29.02
CA ASP A 696 -42.14 12.07 28.86
C ASP A 696 -41.74 11.65 27.44
N VAL A 697 -40.69 10.85 27.37
CA VAL A 697 -40.08 10.36 26.12
C VAL A 697 -41.05 9.53 25.28
N GLN A 698 -42.02 8.85 25.91
CA GLN A 698 -42.98 7.97 25.21
C GLN A 698 -44.16 8.75 24.64
N LYS A 699 -44.51 9.88 25.25
CA LYS A 699 -45.70 10.67 24.89
C LYS A 699 -45.46 11.61 23.70
N TYR A 700 -44.20 12.02 23.46
CA TYR A 700 -43.82 13.04 22.47
C TYR A 700 -42.64 12.62 21.58
N PRO A 701 -42.78 11.55 20.79
CA PRO A 701 -41.65 10.92 20.09
C PRO A 701 -41.00 11.78 19.00
N LYS A 702 -41.74 12.64 18.28
CA LYS A 702 -41.15 13.53 17.25
C LYS A 702 -40.38 14.67 17.90
N THR A 703 -40.89 15.24 18.98
CA THR A 703 -40.18 16.25 19.77
C THR A 703 -38.88 15.69 20.33
N MET A 704 -38.90 14.47 20.88
CA MET A 704 -37.69 13.80 21.38
C MET A 704 -36.64 13.53 20.30
N MET A 705 -37.07 13.19 19.07
CA MET A 705 -36.15 12.95 17.96
C MET A 705 -35.41 14.22 17.53
N VAL A 706 -36.09 15.37 17.54
CA VAL A 706 -35.45 16.67 17.25
C VAL A 706 -34.50 17.10 18.35
N LEU A 707 -34.87 16.88 19.62
CA LEU A 707 -33.99 17.09 20.77
C LEU A 707 -32.72 16.22 20.67
N ARG A 708 -32.88 14.91 20.42
CA ARG A 708 -31.77 13.96 20.29
C ARG A 708 -30.76 14.42 19.24
N LYS A 709 -31.23 14.73 18.02
CA LYS A 709 -30.37 15.17 16.91
C LYS A 709 -29.55 16.42 17.24
N LYS A 710 -30.08 17.32 18.07
CA LYS A 710 -29.36 18.52 18.49
C LYS A 710 -28.38 18.23 19.62
N LEU A 711 -28.76 17.36 20.55
CA LEU A 711 -27.97 16.97 21.72
C LEU A 711 -26.78 16.06 21.35
N GLU A 712 -26.87 15.27 20.29
CA GLU A 712 -25.76 14.44 19.77
C GLU A 712 -24.52 15.23 19.35
N ASN A 713 -24.67 16.53 19.06
CA ASN A 713 -23.55 17.43 18.70
C ASN A 713 -22.85 18.04 19.93
N LEU A 714 -23.33 17.74 21.14
CA LEU A 714 -22.67 18.10 22.38
C LEU A 714 -21.80 16.92 22.83
N LYS A 715 -20.65 17.20 23.46
CA LYS A 715 -19.73 16.18 23.99
C LYS A 715 -20.29 15.50 25.26
N ASN A 716 -21.51 14.98 25.21
CA ASN A 716 -22.18 14.36 26.33
C ASN A 716 -22.00 12.82 26.25
N ARG A 717 -21.28 12.23 27.22
CA ARG A 717 -20.81 10.83 27.15
C ARG A 717 -21.92 9.78 27.29
N ASP A 718 -23.15 10.17 27.63
CA ASP A 718 -24.28 9.25 27.82
C ASP A 718 -25.09 8.95 26.54
N VAL A 719 -24.75 9.58 25.41
CA VAL A 719 -25.43 9.37 24.11
C VAL A 719 -24.40 9.14 23.02
N LEU A 720 -24.48 7.97 22.38
CA LEU A 720 -23.67 7.66 21.21
C LEU A 720 -24.08 8.56 20.04
N SER A 721 -23.13 9.34 19.54
CA SER A 721 -23.39 10.16 18.38
C SER A 721 -23.52 9.29 17.13
N PHE A 722 -24.21 9.85 16.15
CA PHE A 722 -24.29 9.28 14.81
C PHE A 722 -22.91 8.88 14.24
N ASN A 723 -21.93 9.77 14.34
CA ASN A 723 -20.60 9.57 13.79
C ASN A 723 -19.86 8.45 14.53
N ASP A 724 -20.09 8.28 15.84
CA ASP A 724 -19.45 7.22 16.63
C ASP A 724 -19.93 5.85 16.18
N ILE A 725 -21.25 5.69 15.95
CA ILE A 725 -21.83 4.43 15.47
C ILE A 725 -21.32 4.09 14.07
N VAL A 726 -21.30 5.06 13.14
CA VAL A 726 -20.82 4.83 11.77
C VAL A 726 -19.32 4.54 11.76
N SER A 727 -18.52 5.30 12.51
CA SER A 727 -17.08 5.10 12.61
C SER A 727 -16.72 3.72 13.15
N LEU A 728 -17.42 3.26 14.18
CA LEU A 728 -17.22 1.95 14.78
C LEU A 728 -17.71 0.81 13.87
N ALA A 729 -18.90 0.97 13.28
CA ALA A 729 -19.54 -0.08 12.51
C ALA A 729 -19.04 -0.22 11.07
N ASN A 730 -18.27 0.74 10.56
CA ASN A 730 -17.62 0.62 9.24
C ASN A 730 -16.80 -0.67 9.13
N ASN A 731 -16.10 -1.03 10.21
CA ASN A 731 -15.20 -2.18 10.27
C ASN A 731 -15.86 -3.46 10.77
N PHE A 732 -17.17 -3.46 11.08
CA PHE A 732 -17.90 -4.64 11.51
C PHE A 732 -18.15 -5.60 10.34
N ASP A 733 -18.37 -6.86 10.68
CA ASP A 733 -18.81 -7.90 9.75
C ASP A 733 -20.30 -8.21 9.98
N PHE A 734 -20.93 -8.87 9.01
CA PHE A 734 -22.30 -9.38 9.15
C PHE A 734 -22.31 -10.65 10.00
N ILE A 735 -21.98 -10.50 11.28
CA ILE A 735 -21.91 -11.56 12.28
C ILE A 735 -22.80 -11.17 13.46
N TYR A 736 -23.69 -12.10 13.82
CA TYR A 736 -24.58 -11.96 14.96
C TYR A 736 -24.18 -12.96 16.04
N ASP A 737 -23.89 -12.45 17.22
CA ASP A 737 -23.70 -13.22 18.43
C ASP A 737 -24.40 -12.48 19.57
N LYS A 738 -25.39 -13.13 20.20
CA LYS A 738 -26.16 -12.52 21.29
C LYS A 738 -25.25 -12.04 22.42
N SER A 739 -24.27 -12.85 22.78
CA SER A 739 -23.34 -12.52 23.86
C SER A 739 -22.45 -11.34 23.50
N PHE A 740 -22.19 -11.10 22.21
CA PHE A 740 -21.37 -9.97 21.76
C PHE A 740 -22.08 -8.63 22.03
N TYR A 741 -23.34 -8.46 21.63
CA TYR A 741 -24.01 -7.17 21.85
C TYR A 741 -24.26 -6.93 23.35
N GLU A 742 -24.47 -7.98 24.15
CA GLU A 742 -24.56 -7.88 25.62
C GLU A 742 -23.23 -7.43 26.21
N PHE A 743 -22.12 -8.00 25.75
CA PHE A 743 -20.78 -7.57 26.10
C PHE A 743 -20.51 -6.12 25.66
N PHE A 744 -20.87 -5.75 24.44
CA PHE A 744 -20.72 -4.39 23.91
C PHE A 744 -21.48 -3.38 24.77
N LEU A 745 -22.75 -3.64 25.08
CA LEU A 745 -23.59 -2.78 25.91
C LEU A 745 -23.03 -2.61 27.32
N LYS A 746 -22.44 -3.67 27.88
CA LYS A 746 -21.87 -3.64 29.23
C LYS A 746 -20.57 -2.82 29.30
N ASN A 747 -19.82 -2.75 28.21
CA ASN A 747 -18.52 -2.07 28.15
C ASN A 747 -18.58 -0.80 27.26
N SER A 748 -19.78 -0.31 26.90
CA SER A 748 -19.92 0.76 25.91
C SER A 748 -19.15 2.01 26.32
N ASP A 749 -19.30 2.43 27.57
CA ASP A 749 -18.68 3.66 28.06
C ASP A 749 -17.15 3.59 27.97
N ASP A 750 -16.55 2.44 28.32
CA ASP A 750 -15.10 2.23 28.22
C ASP A 750 -14.62 2.16 26.77
N ILE A 751 -15.40 1.52 25.88
CA ILE A 751 -15.10 1.46 24.44
C ILE A 751 -15.01 2.88 23.87
N PHE A 752 -16.02 3.73 24.13
CA PHE A 752 -16.06 5.08 23.56
C PHE A 752 -15.09 6.07 24.23
N ASN A 753 -14.63 5.77 25.45
CA ASN A 753 -13.70 6.62 26.19
C ASN A 753 -12.22 6.28 25.93
N ASN A 754 -11.92 5.14 25.28
CA ASN A 754 -10.57 4.66 25.02
C ASN A 754 -10.36 4.42 23.51
N GLN A 755 -9.48 5.21 22.88
CA GLN A 755 -9.16 5.09 21.45
C GLN A 755 -8.64 3.70 21.07
N ASP A 756 -7.86 3.04 21.94
CA ASP A 756 -7.35 1.69 21.66
C ASP A 756 -8.49 0.66 21.63
N SER A 757 -9.46 0.78 22.53
CA SER A 757 -10.61 -0.14 22.57
C SER A 757 -11.55 0.03 21.36
N MET A 758 -11.72 1.27 20.89
CA MET A 758 -12.45 1.56 19.65
C MET A 758 -11.81 0.92 18.41
N ILE A 759 -10.49 0.81 18.36
CA ILE A 759 -9.77 0.18 17.23
C ILE A 759 -10.02 -1.34 17.21
N TYR A 760 -10.08 -1.99 18.36
CA TYR A 760 -10.15 -3.47 18.42
C TYR A 760 -11.57 -4.04 18.42
N ILE A 761 -12.62 -3.24 18.64
CA ILE A 761 -13.98 -3.75 18.84
C ILE A 761 -14.56 -4.50 17.63
N SER A 762 -14.18 -4.12 16.40
CA SER A 762 -14.58 -4.85 15.18
C SER A 762 -13.95 -6.24 15.10
N GLU A 763 -12.71 -6.36 15.53
CA GLU A 763 -11.98 -7.64 15.52
C GLU A 763 -12.46 -8.54 16.66
N ILE A 764 -12.81 -7.95 17.80
CA ILE A 764 -13.51 -8.64 18.89
C ILE A 764 -14.86 -9.18 18.40
N GLN A 765 -15.63 -8.42 17.59
CA GLN A 765 -16.90 -8.88 17.02
C GLN A 765 -16.69 -10.12 16.13
N ARG A 766 -15.73 -10.06 15.21
CA ARG A 766 -15.43 -11.17 14.28
C ARG A 766 -15.09 -12.47 15.01
N ARG A 767 -14.39 -12.36 16.14
CA ARG A 767 -13.82 -13.50 16.85
C ARG A 767 -14.45 -13.76 18.21
N PHE A 768 -15.62 -13.19 18.45
CA PHE A 768 -16.24 -13.23 19.77
C PHE A 768 -16.56 -14.65 20.24
N ALA A 769 -16.95 -15.55 19.33
CA ALA A 769 -17.19 -16.95 19.65
C ALA A 769 -15.93 -17.67 20.18
N GLU A 770 -14.77 -17.41 19.56
CA GLU A 770 -13.49 -17.97 20.01
C GLU A 770 -13.06 -17.35 21.33
N ILE A 771 -13.16 -16.03 21.46
CA ILE A 771 -12.86 -15.30 22.70
C ILE A 771 -13.66 -15.89 23.84
N LYS A 772 -14.97 -16.11 23.66
CA LYS A 772 -15.81 -16.77 24.67
C LYS A 772 -15.34 -18.18 25.00
N THR A 773 -14.94 -18.95 24.00
CA THR A 773 -14.53 -20.34 24.19
C THR A 773 -13.24 -20.43 25.01
N VAL A 774 -12.22 -19.64 24.65
CA VAL A 774 -10.93 -19.59 25.36
C VAL A 774 -11.07 -19.02 26.76
N ASN A 775 -12.02 -18.10 26.95
CA ASN A 775 -12.30 -17.49 28.25
C ASN A 775 -13.42 -18.18 29.02
N SER A 776 -13.89 -19.36 28.60
CA SER A 776 -15.08 -20.03 29.17
C SER A 776 -14.97 -20.31 30.67
N ASN A 777 -13.76 -20.51 31.20
CA ASN A 777 -13.47 -20.75 32.61
C ASN A 777 -13.27 -19.47 33.44
N ARG A 778 -13.42 -18.27 32.85
CA ARG A 778 -13.26 -16.99 33.54
C ARG A 778 -14.29 -15.96 33.07
N LYS A 779 -14.47 -14.90 33.86
CA LYS A 779 -15.34 -13.79 33.44
C LYS A 779 -14.64 -13.00 32.32
N LEU A 780 -15.22 -13.01 31.12
CA LEU A 780 -14.74 -12.20 30.01
C LEU A 780 -14.99 -10.70 30.27
N ASP A 781 -13.93 -9.91 30.26
CA ASP A 781 -13.95 -8.45 30.30
C ASP A 781 -13.32 -7.84 29.03
N LEU A 782 -13.39 -6.51 28.88
CA LEU A 782 -12.89 -5.81 27.70
C LEU A 782 -11.39 -6.02 27.48
N ASN A 783 -10.58 -6.00 28.55
CA ASN A 783 -9.13 -6.16 28.44
C ASN A 783 -8.75 -7.55 27.95
N LEU A 784 -9.42 -8.61 28.45
CA LEU A 784 -9.19 -9.97 27.99
C LEU A 784 -9.56 -10.17 26.52
N ALA A 785 -10.65 -9.55 26.05
CA ALA A 785 -11.04 -9.59 24.64
C ALA A 785 -10.05 -8.84 23.74
N VAL A 786 -9.61 -7.63 24.15
CA VAL A 786 -8.59 -6.85 23.44
C VAL A 786 -7.27 -7.61 23.37
N ASN A 787 -6.81 -8.20 24.47
CA ASN A 787 -5.56 -8.97 24.50
C ASN A 787 -5.64 -10.20 23.59
N TYR A 788 -6.75 -10.94 23.59
CA TYR A 788 -6.90 -12.10 22.71
C TYR A 788 -6.77 -11.74 21.23
N VAL A 789 -7.39 -10.63 20.82
CA VAL A 789 -7.30 -10.10 19.46
C VAL A 789 -5.88 -9.65 19.14
N ARG A 790 -5.22 -8.94 20.06
CA ARG A 790 -3.82 -8.54 19.90
C ARG A 790 -2.88 -9.74 19.76
N GLU A 791 -3.22 -10.86 20.41
CA GLU A 791 -2.42 -12.08 20.42
C GLU A 791 -2.73 -13.05 19.26
N ASN A 792 -3.86 -12.94 18.55
CA ASN A 792 -4.22 -13.88 17.49
C ASN A 792 -4.60 -13.12 16.20
N LYS A 793 -3.62 -12.61 15.44
CA LYS A 793 -3.89 -11.62 14.39
C LYS A 793 -4.65 -12.12 13.15
N TYR A 794 -4.55 -13.41 12.81
CA TYR A 794 -5.01 -13.93 11.52
C TYR A 794 -6.25 -14.82 11.64
N GLY A 795 -7.25 -14.58 10.79
CA GLY A 795 -8.54 -15.30 10.80
C GLY A 795 -8.49 -16.73 10.21
N CYS A 796 -7.46 -17.07 9.43
CA CYS A 796 -7.31 -18.38 8.80
C CYS A 796 -5.82 -18.78 8.75
N VAL A 797 -5.38 -19.60 9.70
CA VAL A 797 -4.05 -20.22 9.70
C VAL A 797 -4.19 -21.67 9.20
N MET A 798 -3.62 -21.96 8.04
CA MET A 798 -3.54 -23.31 7.48
C MET A 798 -2.71 -24.20 8.41
N ARG A 799 -3.10 -25.46 8.53
CA ARG A 799 -2.44 -26.43 9.40
C ARG A 799 -0.94 -26.51 9.12
N GLY A 800 -0.12 -26.38 10.17
CA GLY A 800 1.34 -26.40 10.07
C GLY A 800 1.97 -25.05 9.70
N ASN A 801 1.19 -23.96 9.63
CA ASN A 801 1.67 -22.60 9.36
C ASN A 801 1.61 -21.71 10.62
N GLU A 802 1.53 -22.29 11.81
CA GLU A 802 1.39 -21.56 13.07
C GLU A 802 2.63 -20.71 13.38
N GLU A 803 3.83 -21.21 13.10
CA GLU A 803 5.07 -20.45 13.28
C GLU A 803 5.15 -19.27 12.29
N LEU A 804 4.74 -19.49 11.03
CA LEU A 804 4.62 -18.42 10.05
C LEU A 804 3.63 -17.34 10.53
N ALA A 805 2.48 -17.74 11.09
CA ALA A 805 1.49 -16.81 11.63
C ALA A 805 2.09 -15.91 12.74
N GLU A 806 2.87 -16.45 13.67
CA GLU A 806 3.50 -15.61 14.70
C GLU A 806 4.56 -14.67 14.11
N LEU A 807 5.41 -15.14 13.19
CA LEU A 807 6.41 -14.29 12.54
C LEU A 807 5.76 -13.19 11.70
N SER A 808 4.73 -13.52 10.91
CA SER A 808 4.00 -12.55 10.08
C SER A 808 3.30 -11.49 10.93
N LYS A 809 2.78 -11.90 12.09
CA LYS A 809 2.15 -10.99 13.05
C LYS A 809 3.15 -9.99 13.61
N ILE A 810 4.33 -10.46 14.02
CA ILE A 810 5.45 -9.61 14.47
C ILE A 810 5.88 -8.66 13.34
N ALA A 811 5.92 -9.15 12.11
CA ALA A 811 6.27 -8.37 10.92
C ALA A 811 5.15 -7.42 10.45
N GLY A 812 3.97 -7.43 11.07
CA GLY A 812 2.94 -6.45 10.76
C GLY A 812 2.07 -6.73 9.55
N TYR A 813 2.20 -7.88 8.85
CA TYR A 813 1.39 -8.22 7.67
C TYR A 813 -0.12 -8.33 7.96
N ASN A 814 -0.97 -7.89 7.03
CA ASN A 814 -2.43 -8.03 7.12
C ASN A 814 -2.91 -9.45 6.71
N ASP A 815 -4.21 -9.73 6.79
CA ASP A 815 -4.78 -11.05 6.45
C ASP A 815 -4.55 -11.46 4.98
N GLU A 816 -4.67 -10.52 4.03
CA GLU A 816 -4.49 -10.79 2.60
C GLU A 816 -3.03 -11.15 2.28
N ASP A 817 -2.09 -10.37 2.80
CA ASP A 817 -0.65 -10.63 2.69
C ASP A 817 -0.29 -11.96 3.34
N PHE A 818 -0.86 -12.26 4.51
CA PHE A 818 -0.62 -13.53 5.21
C PHE A 818 -1.09 -14.73 4.39
N MET A 819 -2.22 -14.64 3.68
CA MET A 819 -2.66 -15.70 2.77
C MET A 819 -1.66 -15.94 1.63
N VAL A 820 -1.05 -14.89 1.08
CA VAL A 820 0.03 -15.03 0.08
C VAL A 820 1.25 -15.72 0.68
N LEU A 821 1.70 -15.29 1.87
CA LEU A 821 2.83 -15.91 2.57
C LEU A 821 2.58 -17.39 2.88
N GLN A 822 1.36 -17.75 3.28
CA GLN A 822 0.99 -19.16 3.50
C GLN A 822 1.11 -20.00 2.23
N ASN A 823 0.71 -19.47 1.07
CA ASN A 823 0.85 -20.16 -0.20
C ASN A 823 2.34 -20.36 -0.56
N ILE A 824 3.16 -19.33 -0.43
CA ILE A 824 4.61 -19.43 -0.68
C ILE A 824 5.25 -20.46 0.27
N TYR A 825 4.90 -20.42 1.55
CA TYR A 825 5.44 -21.36 2.53
C TYR A 825 5.04 -22.80 2.21
N ASN A 826 3.79 -23.03 1.78
CA ASN A 826 3.33 -24.35 1.36
C ASN A 826 4.11 -24.88 0.15
N GLU A 827 4.41 -24.02 -0.83
CA GLU A 827 5.28 -24.37 -1.95
C GLU A 827 6.71 -24.67 -1.48
N GLY A 828 7.27 -23.83 -0.59
CA GLY A 828 8.62 -24.01 -0.05
C GLY A 828 8.80 -25.32 0.73
N ARG A 829 7.77 -25.76 1.47
CA ARG A 829 7.80 -27.04 2.20
C ARG A 829 7.90 -28.27 1.28
N LYS A 830 7.56 -28.15 -0.01
CA LYS A 830 7.78 -29.23 -1.00
C LYS A 830 9.27 -29.55 -1.18
N ARG A 831 10.14 -28.57 -0.89
CA ARG A 831 11.58 -28.68 -1.09
C ARG A 831 12.21 -29.61 -0.05
N VAL A 832 12.76 -30.71 -0.54
CA VAL A 832 13.52 -31.68 0.28
C VAL A 832 15.01 -31.43 0.20
N PHE A 833 15.49 -31.10 -1.00
CA PHE A 833 16.90 -30.91 -1.30
C PHE A 833 17.18 -29.49 -1.77
N SER A 834 18.45 -29.09 -1.65
CA SER A 834 18.97 -27.81 -2.10
C SER A 834 20.34 -28.01 -2.72
N THR A 835 20.73 -27.08 -3.58
CA THR A 835 22.10 -26.98 -4.10
C THR A 835 23.02 -26.23 -3.13
N ILE A 836 22.47 -25.62 -2.08
CA ILE A 836 23.19 -24.90 -1.02
C ILE A 836 23.22 -25.74 0.26
N PRO A 837 24.41 -26.04 0.82
CA PRO A 837 24.51 -26.77 2.09
C PRO A 837 24.01 -25.94 3.27
N ARG A 838 23.35 -26.59 4.23
CA ARG A 838 23.10 -26.00 5.55
C ARG A 838 24.40 -25.93 6.34
N VAL A 839 24.70 -24.76 6.88
CA VAL A 839 25.85 -24.50 7.75
C VAL A 839 25.38 -23.68 8.94
N THR A 840 25.79 -24.10 10.13
CA THR A 840 25.55 -23.37 11.39
C THR A 840 26.81 -23.35 12.21
N GLY A 841 27.07 -22.25 12.90
CA GLY A 841 28.19 -22.19 13.82
C GLY A 841 28.15 -20.96 14.70
N ASN A 842 29.17 -20.86 15.54
CA ASN A 842 29.36 -19.72 16.41
C ASN A 842 30.74 -19.10 16.17
N ILE A 843 30.81 -17.79 16.22
CA ILE A 843 32.06 -17.04 16.14
C ILE A 843 31.90 -15.74 16.91
N LYS A 844 32.79 -15.51 17.88
CA LYS A 844 32.89 -14.24 18.62
C LYS A 844 31.54 -13.77 19.22
N GLY A 845 30.79 -14.69 19.83
CA GLY A 845 29.47 -14.38 20.43
C GLY A 845 28.32 -14.27 19.41
N TYR A 846 28.58 -14.44 18.12
CA TYR A 846 27.54 -14.50 17.11
C TYR A 846 27.27 -15.94 16.70
N ARG A 847 25.98 -16.27 16.58
CA ARG A 847 25.52 -17.53 15.99
C ARG A 847 25.09 -17.25 14.55
N TYR A 848 25.72 -17.89 13.59
CA TYR A 848 25.31 -17.81 12.18
C TYR A 848 24.65 -19.10 11.73
N GLU A 849 23.75 -18.95 10.75
CA GLU A 849 22.99 -20.05 10.20
C GLU A 849 22.57 -19.74 8.76
N ILE A 850 22.89 -20.65 7.83
CA ILE A 850 22.09 -20.83 6.61
C ILE A 850 20.82 -21.55 7.05
N ILE A 851 19.68 -20.87 7.01
CA ILE A 851 18.46 -21.38 7.63
C ILE A 851 18.02 -22.70 7.00
N ARG A 852 17.26 -23.46 7.79
CA ARG A 852 16.60 -24.68 7.32
C ARG A 852 15.55 -24.36 6.26
N LEU A 853 15.33 -25.32 5.37
CA LEU A 853 14.36 -25.27 4.28
C LEU A 853 12.91 -25.11 4.79
N ASP A 854 12.63 -25.60 6.00
CA ASP A 854 11.33 -25.55 6.66
C ASP A 854 11.10 -24.29 7.51
N ASN A 855 12.10 -23.41 7.63
CA ASN A 855 12.00 -22.24 8.51
C ASN A 855 11.25 -21.08 7.80
N PRO A 856 10.11 -20.60 8.34
CA PRO A 856 9.31 -19.55 7.70
C PRO A 856 9.93 -18.14 7.77
N LEU A 857 11.05 -17.96 8.48
CA LEU A 857 11.70 -16.66 8.66
C LEU A 857 12.04 -15.96 7.34
N SER A 858 12.37 -16.71 6.28
CA SER A 858 12.62 -16.16 4.93
C SER A 858 11.49 -15.26 4.43
N LEU A 859 10.26 -15.53 4.82
CA LEU A 859 9.06 -14.82 4.37
C LEU A 859 8.78 -13.53 5.16
N THR A 860 9.54 -13.28 6.23
CA THR A 860 9.35 -12.10 7.09
C THR A 860 10.63 -11.32 7.34
N ILE A 861 11.77 -11.84 6.86
CA ILE A 861 13.10 -11.32 7.21
C ILE A 861 13.29 -9.88 6.77
N GLY A 862 12.79 -9.48 5.59
CA GLY A 862 12.93 -8.11 5.10
C GLY A 862 12.31 -7.09 6.03
N VAL A 863 11.19 -7.41 6.68
CA VAL A 863 10.63 -6.53 7.72
C VAL A 863 11.51 -6.54 8.98
N MET A 864 11.98 -7.72 9.41
CA MET A 864 12.78 -7.85 10.63
C MET A 864 14.17 -7.20 10.51
N SER A 865 14.67 -7.01 9.30
CA SER A 865 15.96 -6.41 9.01
C SER A 865 15.90 -5.03 8.36
N ASP A 866 14.73 -4.41 8.24
CA ASP A 866 14.54 -3.11 7.55
C ASP A 866 14.98 -3.13 6.05
N CYS A 867 14.85 -4.27 5.36
CA CYS A 867 15.29 -4.53 3.98
C CYS A 867 14.11 -4.69 3.01
N CYS A 868 14.37 -4.60 1.69
CA CYS A 868 13.41 -4.71 0.60
C CYS A 868 12.98 -6.16 0.27
N GLN A 869 13.52 -7.17 0.96
CA GLN A 869 13.14 -8.59 0.79
C GLN A 869 11.82 -8.92 1.50
N LYS A 870 10.73 -8.30 1.06
CA LYS A 870 9.38 -8.43 1.61
C LYS A 870 8.33 -8.18 0.53
N LEU A 871 7.10 -8.66 0.74
CA LEU A 871 5.98 -8.38 -0.15
C LEU A 871 5.82 -6.88 -0.44
N HIS A 872 5.46 -6.57 -1.69
CA HIS A 872 5.21 -5.23 -2.23
C HIS A 872 6.44 -4.32 -2.38
N ASP A 873 7.64 -4.82 -2.07
CA ASP A 873 8.90 -4.07 -2.15
C ASP A 873 9.83 -4.64 -3.25
N ALA A 874 10.95 -3.97 -3.53
CA ALA A 874 11.80 -4.22 -4.70
C ALA A 874 12.30 -5.66 -4.84
N ALA A 875 12.57 -6.34 -3.72
CA ALA A 875 13.14 -7.69 -3.70
C ALA A 875 12.14 -8.76 -3.20
N GLU A 876 10.83 -8.56 -3.41
CA GLU A 876 9.79 -9.54 -3.05
C GLU A 876 10.02 -10.92 -3.67
N THR A 877 10.47 -10.96 -4.92
CA THR A 877 10.75 -12.23 -5.63
C THR A 877 12.02 -12.91 -5.12
N CYS A 878 12.97 -12.15 -4.55
CA CYS A 878 14.15 -12.71 -3.89
C CYS A 878 13.78 -13.37 -2.54
N MET A 879 12.81 -12.78 -1.82
CA MET A 879 12.21 -13.39 -0.62
C MET A 879 11.57 -14.74 -0.97
N GLU A 880 10.73 -14.80 -2.01
CA GLU A 880 10.13 -16.06 -2.47
C GLU A 880 11.20 -17.06 -2.94
N HIS A 881 12.16 -16.64 -3.76
CA HIS A 881 13.25 -17.49 -4.24
C HIS A 881 14.01 -18.15 -3.07
N SER A 882 14.30 -17.41 -1.99
CA SER A 882 14.97 -17.95 -0.81
C SER A 882 14.16 -19.05 -0.09
N ALA A 883 12.82 -18.99 -0.19
CA ALA A 883 11.90 -19.94 0.43
C ALA A 883 11.66 -21.18 -0.44
N VAL A 884 11.53 -21.02 -1.76
CA VAL A 884 11.00 -22.08 -2.65
C VAL A 884 12.03 -22.68 -3.62
N SER A 885 13.08 -21.95 -4.01
CA SER A 885 14.04 -22.42 -5.02
C SER A 885 15.06 -23.40 -4.44
N LYS A 886 15.43 -24.47 -5.16
CA LYS A 886 16.55 -25.35 -4.77
C LYS A 886 17.88 -24.58 -4.67
N ASP A 887 17.99 -23.49 -5.42
CA ASP A 887 19.16 -22.64 -5.59
C ASP A 887 19.15 -21.38 -4.71
N GLY A 888 18.14 -21.23 -3.83
CA GLY A 888 18.00 -20.09 -2.92
C GLY A 888 17.93 -20.50 -1.46
N ARG A 889 18.61 -19.76 -0.57
CA ARG A 889 18.46 -19.86 0.88
C ARG A 889 18.63 -18.47 1.52
N LEU A 890 18.41 -18.39 2.83
CA LEU A 890 18.68 -17.21 3.64
C LEU A 890 19.83 -17.50 4.62
N PHE A 891 20.79 -16.59 4.69
CA PHE A 891 21.78 -16.54 5.77
C PHE A 891 21.34 -15.55 6.83
N VAL A 892 21.47 -15.92 8.10
CA VAL A 892 21.16 -15.06 9.25
C VAL A 892 22.26 -15.13 10.30
N LEU A 893 22.46 -14.01 10.98
CA LEU A 893 23.37 -13.86 12.11
C LEU A 893 22.59 -13.39 13.33
N TYR A 894 22.80 -14.04 14.47
CA TYR A 894 22.21 -13.70 15.76
C TYR A 894 23.28 -13.33 16.78
N ASP A 895 22.95 -12.46 17.72
CA ASP A 895 23.76 -12.21 18.91
C ASP A 895 23.52 -13.27 20.00
N GLU A 896 24.28 -13.19 21.10
CA GLU A 896 24.15 -14.08 22.26
C GLU A 896 22.78 -14.03 22.93
N SER A 897 22.04 -12.93 22.77
CA SER A 897 20.68 -12.76 23.30
C SER A 897 19.61 -13.29 22.35
N GLY A 898 20.00 -13.84 21.18
CA GLY A 898 19.10 -14.37 20.18
C GLY A 898 18.48 -13.31 19.26
N ASN A 899 18.94 -12.05 19.28
CA ASN A 899 18.43 -11.03 18.38
C ASN A 899 19.07 -11.14 16.99
N LEU A 900 18.30 -10.85 15.94
CA LEU A 900 18.81 -10.75 14.57
C LEU A 900 19.79 -9.58 14.44
N VAL A 901 20.97 -9.87 13.89
CA VAL A 901 22.11 -8.96 13.73
C VAL A 901 22.36 -8.60 12.27
N ALA A 902 22.32 -9.60 11.38
CA ALA A 902 22.54 -9.42 9.95
C ALA A 902 21.83 -10.52 9.18
N GLN A 903 21.56 -10.27 7.90
CA GLN A 903 20.99 -11.26 7.00
C GLN A 903 21.55 -11.11 5.58
N SER A 904 21.46 -12.16 4.78
CA SER A 904 21.74 -12.09 3.34
C SER A 904 20.92 -13.11 2.57
N TRP A 905 20.36 -12.70 1.44
CA TRP A 905 19.93 -13.63 0.42
C TRP A 905 21.13 -14.42 -0.11
N VAL A 906 21.01 -15.74 -0.11
CA VAL A 906 22.03 -16.62 -0.67
C VAL A 906 21.48 -17.32 -1.89
N TRP A 907 22.19 -17.20 -3.01
CA TRP A 907 21.86 -17.92 -4.23
C TRP A 907 23.07 -18.67 -4.76
N ARG A 908 22.83 -19.82 -5.40
CA ARG A 908 23.86 -20.59 -6.11
C ARG A 908 23.47 -20.68 -7.57
N ASN A 909 24.43 -20.45 -8.45
CA ASN A 909 24.31 -20.77 -9.86
C ASN A 909 25.61 -21.45 -10.31
N ARG A 910 25.50 -22.72 -10.72
CA ARG A 910 26.64 -23.57 -11.10
C ARG A 910 27.66 -23.67 -9.96
N ASP A 911 28.92 -23.36 -10.24
CA ASP A 911 30.04 -23.41 -9.31
C ASP A 911 30.18 -22.13 -8.45
N VAL A 912 29.26 -21.17 -8.57
CA VAL A 912 29.28 -19.89 -7.84
C VAL A 912 28.13 -19.82 -6.84
N LEU A 913 28.46 -19.46 -5.60
CA LEU A 913 27.48 -19.10 -4.57
C LEU A 913 27.74 -17.66 -4.13
N CYS A 914 26.68 -16.86 -4.04
CA CYS A 914 26.78 -15.45 -3.65
C CYS A 914 25.97 -15.18 -2.38
N PHE A 915 26.56 -14.42 -1.46
CA PHE A 915 25.84 -13.69 -0.43
C PHE A 915 25.49 -12.31 -1.00
N ASP A 916 24.23 -12.11 -1.41
CA ASP A 916 23.85 -11.01 -2.30
C ASP A 916 24.16 -9.62 -1.69
N ASN A 917 23.48 -9.24 -0.62
CA ASN A 917 23.88 -8.11 0.23
C ASN A 917 23.97 -8.56 1.68
N ILE A 918 24.83 -7.90 2.45
CA ILE A 918 24.86 -8.02 3.91
C ILE A 918 24.04 -6.88 4.48
N GLU A 919 22.87 -7.24 5.01
CA GLU A 919 21.85 -6.32 5.50
C GLU A 919 21.80 -6.38 7.02
N ILE A 920 22.05 -5.25 7.66
CA ILE A 920 22.09 -5.07 9.11
C ILE A 920 20.92 -4.19 9.54
N PRO A 921 20.01 -4.68 10.42
CA PRO A 921 18.89 -3.88 10.88
C PRO A 921 19.37 -2.56 11.51
N LYS A 922 18.68 -1.45 11.25
CA LYS A 922 19.08 -0.13 11.78
C LYS A 922 19.18 -0.12 13.29
N ARG A 923 18.34 -0.90 13.96
CA ARG A 923 18.34 -1.12 15.42
C ARG A 923 19.59 -1.84 15.94
N ALA A 924 20.25 -2.68 15.14
CA ALA A 924 21.49 -3.33 15.53
C ALA A 924 22.63 -2.31 15.60
N PHE A 925 22.71 -1.38 14.63
CA PHE A 925 23.65 -0.26 14.67
C PHE A 925 23.42 0.72 15.83
N LYS A 926 22.17 0.87 16.29
CA LYS A 926 21.84 1.73 17.44
C LYS A 926 22.39 1.23 18.78
N ARG A 927 22.88 -0.02 18.86
CA ARG A 927 23.47 -0.59 20.08
C ARG A 927 24.93 -0.21 20.29
N PHE A 928 25.55 0.37 19.27
CA PHE A 928 26.96 0.74 19.24
C PHE A 928 27.06 2.26 19.08
N ASP A 929 27.57 2.91 20.11
CA ASP A 929 27.60 4.38 20.20
C ASP A 929 28.86 4.95 19.52
N SER A 930 29.96 4.19 19.50
CA SER A 930 31.23 4.60 18.89
C SER A 930 31.44 4.03 17.46
N THR A 931 32.28 4.71 16.68
CA THR A 931 32.62 4.30 15.30
C THR A 931 33.48 3.04 15.30
N SER A 932 34.33 2.87 16.31
CA SER A 932 35.18 1.70 16.44
C SER A 932 34.46 0.46 16.99
N GLU A 933 33.44 0.61 17.84
CA GLU A 933 32.48 -0.47 18.13
C GLU A 933 31.76 -0.90 16.88
N ARG A 934 31.26 0.07 16.10
CA ARG A 934 30.60 -0.21 14.82
C ARG A 934 31.55 -0.89 13.84
N THR A 935 32.80 -0.46 13.76
CA THR A 935 33.81 -1.10 12.88
C THR A 935 34.17 -2.50 13.38
N LYS A 936 34.31 -2.70 14.69
CA LYS A 936 34.54 -4.03 15.26
C LYS A 936 33.33 -4.94 15.04
N PHE A 937 32.13 -4.39 15.18
CA PHE A 937 30.86 -5.04 14.91
C PHE A 937 30.77 -5.46 13.44
N THR A 938 30.93 -4.55 12.49
CA THR A 938 30.89 -4.86 11.05
C THR A 938 32.02 -5.81 10.63
N ASN A 939 33.21 -5.73 11.24
CA ASN A 939 34.26 -6.72 11.06
C ASN A 939 33.90 -8.10 11.63
N ASN A 940 33.23 -8.16 12.79
CA ASN A 940 32.77 -9.43 13.36
C ASN A 940 31.66 -10.05 12.51
N VAL A 941 30.74 -9.22 11.98
CA VAL A 941 29.76 -9.65 10.98
C VAL A 941 30.49 -10.21 9.76
N PHE A 942 31.41 -9.45 9.17
CA PHE A 942 32.22 -9.92 8.04
C PHE A 942 32.95 -11.24 8.34
N ASP A 943 33.60 -11.37 9.50
CA ASP A 943 34.30 -12.59 9.89
C ASP A 943 33.35 -13.78 10.02
N ALA A 944 32.09 -13.56 10.44
CA ALA A 944 31.07 -14.58 10.46
C ALA A 944 30.69 -15.05 9.06
N TYR A 945 30.52 -14.13 8.11
CA TYR A 945 30.31 -14.47 6.69
C TYR A 945 31.50 -15.24 6.12
N MET A 946 32.73 -14.80 6.39
CA MET A 946 33.94 -15.49 5.92
C MET A 946 34.10 -16.88 6.54
N LYS A 947 33.76 -17.05 7.82
CA LYS A 947 33.76 -18.38 8.46
C LYS A 947 32.70 -19.28 7.83
N CYS A 948 31.48 -18.79 7.66
CA CYS A 948 30.42 -19.54 6.99
C CYS A 948 30.82 -19.91 5.56
N ALA A 949 31.41 -19.00 4.79
CA ALA A 949 31.89 -19.25 3.43
C ALA A 949 32.93 -20.38 3.40
N LYS A 950 33.88 -20.41 4.34
CA LYS A 950 34.89 -21.49 4.47
C LYS A 950 34.22 -22.83 4.78
N GLU A 951 33.27 -22.84 5.70
CA GLU A 951 32.53 -24.05 6.08
C GLU A 951 31.65 -24.57 4.94
N LEU A 952 31.01 -23.69 4.18
CA LEU A 952 30.29 -24.04 2.95
C LEU A 952 31.23 -24.71 1.94
N PHE A 953 32.41 -24.13 1.71
CA PHE A 953 33.43 -24.68 0.82
C PHE A 953 33.87 -26.10 1.22
N ILE A 954 34.16 -26.30 2.51
CA ILE A 954 34.61 -27.59 3.05
C ILE A 954 33.49 -28.63 2.99
N LYS A 955 32.27 -28.24 3.38
CA LYS A 955 31.11 -29.15 3.38
C LYS A 955 30.77 -29.57 1.96
N ASP A 956 30.79 -28.65 1.01
CA ASP A 956 30.52 -28.93 -0.40
C ASP A 956 31.57 -29.87 -1.00
N GLU A 957 32.87 -29.58 -0.79
CA GLU A 957 33.94 -30.46 -1.26
C GLU A 957 33.84 -31.87 -0.69
N LYS A 958 33.58 -32.01 0.61
CA LYS A 958 33.46 -33.32 1.26
C LYS A 958 32.34 -34.16 0.64
N VAL A 959 31.18 -33.55 0.38
CA VAL A 959 30.03 -34.24 -0.21
C VAL A 959 30.32 -34.64 -1.66
N TYR A 960 30.83 -33.72 -2.50
CA TYR A 960 31.19 -34.05 -3.88
C TYR A 960 32.31 -35.10 -3.96
N LYS A 961 33.26 -35.10 -3.02
CA LYS A 961 34.31 -36.12 -2.94
C LYS A 961 33.73 -37.50 -2.61
N SER A 962 32.78 -37.58 -1.67
CA SER A 962 32.05 -38.83 -1.38
C SER A 962 31.32 -39.35 -2.62
N LEU A 963 30.64 -38.46 -3.36
CA LEU A 963 29.95 -38.84 -4.60
C LEU A 963 30.92 -39.40 -5.67
N LEU A 964 32.13 -38.83 -5.76
CA LEU A 964 33.17 -39.32 -6.66
C LEU A 964 33.69 -40.70 -6.22
N GLU A 965 33.98 -40.87 -4.93
CA GLU A 965 34.46 -42.14 -4.35
C GLU A 965 33.42 -43.26 -4.46
N GLU A 966 32.14 -42.92 -4.36
CA GLU A 966 31.01 -43.84 -4.57
C GLU A 966 30.71 -44.11 -6.07
N GLY A 967 31.42 -43.46 -6.99
CA GLY A 967 31.23 -43.62 -8.44
C GLY A 967 29.93 -43.00 -8.98
N LYS A 968 29.27 -42.12 -8.22
CA LYS A 968 28.02 -41.45 -8.61
C LYS A 968 28.24 -40.28 -9.56
N ILE A 969 29.45 -39.71 -9.57
CA ILE A 969 29.87 -38.64 -10.48
C ILE A 969 31.27 -38.94 -11.02
N THR A 970 31.61 -38.38 -12.19
CA THR A 970 32.96 -38.52 -12.76
C THR A 970 33.96 -37.54 -12.15
N ARG A 971 35.27 -37.71 -12.42
CA ARG A 971 36.29 -36.73 -12.02
C ARG A 971 36.08 -35.36 -12.67
N GLU A 972 35.58 -35.34 -13.90
CA GLU A 972 35.24 -34.11 -14.61
C GLU A 972 34.04 -33.41 -13.94
N ASP A 973 33.00 -34.17 -13.59
CA ASP A 973 31.85 -33.66 -12.84
C ASP A 973 32.26 -33.14 -11.46
N PHE A 974 33.12 -33.85 -10.74
CA PHE A 974 33.66 -33.37 -9.47
C PHE A 974 34.35 -32.02 -9.63
N ASN A 975 35.16 -31.83 -10.68
CA ASN A 975 35.86 -30.57 -10.92
C ASN A 975 34.92 -29.43 -11.32
N GLY A 976 33.84 -29.73 -12.08
CA GLY A 976 32.93 -28.72 -12.63
C GLY A 976 31.69 -28.39 -11.78
N LEU A 977 31.23 -29.30 -10.92
CA LEU A 977 29.97 -29.14 -10.16
C LEU A 977 30.17 -28.56 -8.75
N ARG A 978 31.29 -28.88 -8.09
CA ARG A 978 31.60 -28.39 -6.73
C ARG A 978 31.80 -26.88 -6.74
N LEU A 979 31.60 -26.23 -5.59
CA LEU A 979 31.83 -24.79 -5.46
C LEU A 979 33.25 -24.42 -5.89
N GLY A 980 33.35 -23.56 -6.91
CA GLY A 980 34.58 -23.03 -7.48
C GLY A 980 34.92 -21.66 -6.90
N LYS A 981 33.91 -20.82 -6.62
CA LYS A 981 34.06 -19.57 -5.88
C LYS A 981 32.80 -19.21 -5.07
N ILE A 982 33.01 -18.44 -4.00
CA ILE A 982 31.96 -17.78 -3.23
C ILE A 982 32.19 -16.28 -3.30
N THR A 983 31.13 -15.53 -3.58
CA THR A 983 31.15 -14.07 -3.74
C THR A 983 30.22 -13.38 -2.74
N ILE A 984 30.42 -12.07 -2.59
CA ILE A 984 29.54 -11.16 -1.86
C ILE A 984 29.19 -10.01 -2.78
N GLY A 985 27.90 -9.70 -2.96
CA GLY A 985 27.46 -8.55 -3.74
C GLY A 985 27.63 -7.22 -2.99
N LEU A 986 27.72 -6.13 -3.75
CA LEU A 986 28.10 -4.82 -3.24
C LEU A 986 27.16 -3.70 -3.72
N GLY A 987 25.88 -4.01 -3.92
CA GLY A 987 24.84 -3.02 -4.13
C GLY A 987 24.55 -2.21 -2.85
N TYR A 988 23.35 -2.32 -2.31
CA TYR A 988 22.99 -1.72 -1.03
C TYR A 988 23.52 -2.51 0.18
N ASN A 989 24.83 -2.52 0.39
CA ASN A 989 25.47 -3.35 1.42
C ASN A 989 25.91 -2.52 2.65
N ASP A 990 25.39 -2.83 3.85
CA ASP A 990 25.64 -2.09 5.09
C ASP A 990 27.11 -2.14 5.55
N ILE A 991 27.89 -3.08 5.03
CA ILE A 991 29.32 -3.22 5.33
C ILE A 991 30.21 -3.14 4.08
N ALA A 992 29.75 -2.44 3.03
CA ALA A 992 30.45 -2.28 1.76
C ALA A 992 31.93 -1.89 1.92
N SER A 993 32.24 -0.94 2.81
CA SER A 993 33.63 -0.49 3.05
C SER A 993 34.54 -1.61 3.58
N VAL A 994 34.02 -2.48 4.47
CA VAL A 994 34.78 -3.62 4.99
C VAL A 994 35.06 -4.62 3.88
N ILE A 995 34.06 -4.89 3.03
CA ILE A 995 34.18 -5.83 1.91
C ILE A 995 35.20 -5.31 0.89
N GLN A 996 35.08 -4.05 0.46
CA GLN A 996 35.97 -3.44 -0.52
C GLN A 996 37.43 -3.39 -0.06
N ASN A 997 37.66 -3.20 1.24
CA ASN A 997 38.99 -3.15 1.82
C ASN A 997 39.65 -4.52 1.99
N LYS A 998 38.85 -5.57 2.26
CA LYS A 998 39.37 -6.90 2.59
C LYS A 998 39.35 -7.89 1.43
N LEU A 999 38.43 -7.72 0.49
CA LEU A 999 38.23 -8.61 -0.64
C LEU A 999 38.57 -7.92 -1.95
N LYS A 1000 38.93 -8.72 -2.96
CA LYS A 1000 39.13 -8.22 -4.32
C LYS A 1000 37.81 -8.30 -5.08
N LYS A 1001 37.56 -7.28 -5.91
CA LYS A 1001 36.46 -7.30 -6.87
C LYS A 1001 36.63 -8.52 -7.78
N ASP A 1002 35.52 -9.16 -8.12
CA ASP A 1002 35.50 -10.29 -9.03
C ASP A 1002 35.71 -9.80 -10.47
N GLU A 1003 36.86 -10.13 -11.04
CA GLU A 1003 37.25 -9.81 -12.42
C GLU A 1003 37.09 -11.02 -13.36
N ASP A 1004 36.63 -12.16 -12.85
CA ASP A 1004 36.29 -13.32 -13.68
C ASP A 1004 34.95 -13.09 -14.43
N ILE A 1005 34.47 -14.12 -15.15
CA ILE A 1005 33.10 -14.19 -15.64
C ILE A 1005 32.13 -13.99 -14.47
N LEU A 1006 31.38 -12.89 -14.52
CA LEU A 1006 30.34 -12.53 -13.57
C LEU A 1006 29.16 -13.50 -13.73
N VAL A 1007 28.89 -14.26 -12.67
CA VAL A 1007 27.74 -15.16 -12.62
C VAL A 1007 26.61 -14.45 -11.89
N ARG A 1008 25.39 -14.54 -12.44
CA ARG A 1008 24.17 -13.97 -11.87
C ARG A 1008 23.28 -15.09 -11.32
N PRO A 1009 22.28 -14.79 -10.47
CA PRO A 1009 21.24 -15.77 -10.13
C PRO A 1009 20.65 -16.42 -11.37
N ALA A 1010 20.27 -17.69 -11.29
CA ALA A 1010 19.55 -18.36 -12.37
C ALA A 1010 18.18 -17.68 -12.56
N SER A 1011 17.64 -17.77 -13.80
CA SER A 1011 16.28 -17.30 -14.05
C SER A 1011 15.30 -18.07 -13.14
N PHE A 1012 14.37 -17.35 -12.53
CA PHE A 1012 13.42 -17.88 -11.58
C PHE A 1012 12.01 -17.47 -11.96
N VAL A 1013 11.13 -18.45 -12.08
CA VAL A 1013 9.69 -18.23 -12.26
C VAL A 1013 9.03 -18.53 -10.92
N PRO A 1014 8.49 -17.51 -10.23
CA PRO A 1014 7.88 -17.70 -8.93
C PRO A 1014 6.63 -18.60 -9.03
N PRO A 1015 6.51 -19.66 -8.20
CA PRO A 1015 5.33 -20.53 -8.20
C PRO A 1015 4.07 -19.83 -7.71
N VAL A 1016 4.20 -18.76 -6.92
CA VAL A 1016 3.10 -17.87 -6.54
C VAL A 1016 3.23 -16.58 -7.36
N LEU A 1017 2.19 -16.19 -8.08
CA LEU A 1017 2.26 -15.03 -8.98
C LEU A 1017 2.42 -13.72 -8.17
N LEU A 1018 3.65 -13.21 -8.12
CA LEU A 1018 3.99 -11.90 -7.56
C LEU A 1018 4.10 -10.84 -8.67
N ASN A 1019 4.11 -9.56 -8.29
CA ASN A 1019 4.00 -8.43 -9.22
C ASN A 1019 5.34 -7.94 -9.77
N ARG A 1020 6.47 -8.53 -9.32
CA ARG A 1020 7.82 -8.11 -9.69
C ARG A 1020 8.68 -9.29 -10.16
N ASP A 1021 9.65 -8.98 -11.02
CA ASP A 1021 10.69 -9.91 -11.43
C ASP A 1021 11.78 -10.05 -10.35
N LEU A 1022 12.67 -11.03 -10.53
CA LEU A 1022 13.82 -11.24 -9.65
C LEU A 1022 14.75 -10.00 -9.65
N TYR A 1023 14.94 -9.39 -8.48
CA TYR A 1023 15.79 -8.21 -8.32
C TYR A 1023 17.27 -8.62 -8.23
N VAL A 1024 18.06 -8.26 -9.24
CA VAL A 1024 19.46 -8.70 -9.38
C VAL A 1024 20.48 -7.57 -9.44
N MET A 1025 20.03 -6.30 -9.33
CA MET A 1025 20.88 -5.12 -9.49
C MET A 1025 22.01 -5.07 -8.45
N ASP A 1026 21.74 -5.51 -7.23
CA ASP A 1026 22.74 -5.49 -6.15
C ASP A 1026 23.87 -6.51 -6.35
N SER A 1027 23.62 -7.53 -7.17
CA SER A 1027 24.56 -8.60 -7.51
C SER A 1027 25.44 -8.29 -8.72
N GLU A 1028 25.28 -7.12 -9.35
CA GLU A 1028 26.08 -6.75 -10.54
C GLU A 1028 27.54 -6.47 -10.23
N ILE A 1029 27.82 -6.08 -8.98
CA ILE A 1029 29.17 -5.88 -8.47
C ILE A 1029 29.40 -6.93 -7.38
N GLN A 1030 30.33 -7.85 -7.62
CA GLN A 1030 30.66 -8.93 -6.70
C GLN A 1030 32.12 -8.88 -6.25
N TYR A 1031 32.38 -9.30 -5.02
CA TYR A 1031 33.70 -9.43 -4.42
C TYR A 1031 33.95 -10.89 -4.06
N VAL A 1032 35.15 -11.38 -4.34
CA VAL A 1032 35.51 -12.78 -4.14
C VAL A 1032 35.83 -13.00 -2.66
N ALA A 1033 34.96 -13.70 -1.94
CA ALA A 1033 35.22 -14.13 -0.57
C ALA A 1033 36.18 -15.33 -0.55
N LEU A 1034 35.93 -16.33 -1.40
CA LEU A 1034 36.77 -17.51 -1.54
C LEU A 1034 36.75 -17.99 -2.99
N LYS A 1035 37.89 -18.46 -3.50
CA LYS A 1035 38.03 -19.05 -4.83
C LYS A 1035 39.04 -20.18 -4.76
N ARG A 1036 38.79 -21.27 -5.49
CA ARG A 1036 39.77 -22.35 -5.62
C ARG A 1036 40.84 -21.98 -6.63
N ASP A 1037 42.08 -22.35 -6.34
CA ASP A 1037 43.19 -22.25 -7.29
C ASP A 1037 43.01 -23.21 -8.47
N ASP A 1038 42.37 -24.37 -8.25
CA ASP A 1038 42.08 -25.39 -9.26
C ASP A 1038 40.67 -25.25 -9.87
N ARG A 1039 40.04 -24.07 -9.75
CA ARG A 1039 38.72 -23.80 -10.33
C ARG A 1039 38.77 -23.95 -11.85
N ILE A 1040 37.90 -24.81 -12.39
CA ILE A 1040 37.61 -24.91 -13.82
C ILE A 1040 36.19 -24.42 -14.03
N TYR A 1041 36.03 -23.38 -14.84
CA TYR A 1041 34.70 -22.89 -15.20
C TYR A 1041 33.91 -24.00 -15.91
N SER A 1042 32.69 -24.26 -15.45
CA SER A 1042 31.78 -25.25 -16.03
C SER A 1042 30.39 -24.67 -16.15
N ASP A 1043 29.73 -24.94 -17.27
CA ASP A 1043 28.32 -24.57 -17.48
C ASP A 1043 27.35 -25.60 -16.86
N LYS A 1044 27.85 -26.63 -16.17
CA LYS A 1044 27.02 -27.67 -15.54
C LYS A 1044 26.24 -27.10 -14.35
N GLU A 1045 24.95 -27.45 -14.26
CA GLU A 1045 24.10 -27.06 -13.12
C GLU A 1045 24.48 -27.78 -11.83
N ALA A 1046 24.39 -27.09 -10.70
CA ALA A 1046 24.64 -27.67 -9.39
C ALA A 1046 23.62 -28.76 -9.05
N LEU A 1047 24.05 -29.79 -8.31
CA LEU A 1047 23.18 -30.88 -7.90
C LEU A 1047 22.42 -30.52 -6.63
N ASP A 1048 21.13 -30.87 -6.56
CA ASP A 1048 20.27 -30.74 -5.39
C ASP A 1048 20.46 -31.93 -4.44
N ILE A 1049 21.60 -31.95 -3.78
CA ILE A 1049 22.05 -33.09 -2.95
C ILE A 1049 22.05 -32.79 -1.46
N TYR A 1050 21.89 -31.53 -1.06
CA TYR A 1050 21.91 -31.14 0.34
C TYR A 1050 20.52 -31.19 0.95
N TYR A 1051 20.39 -31.91 2.05
CA TYR A 1051 19.22 -31.92 2.92
C TYR A 1051 19.61 -31.41 4.31
N ASP A 1052 18.63 -30.99 5.11
CA ASP A 1052 18.88 -30.51 6.46
C ASP A 1052 18.91 -31.68 7.46
N GLU A 1053 19.85 -31.62 8.38
CA GLU A 1053 20.05 -32.59 9.47
C GLU A 1053 18.79 -32.76 10.33
N VAL A 1054 18.64 -33.95 10.91
CA VAL A 1054 17.45 -34.35 11.68
C VAL A 1054 17.55 -33.84 13.12
N ASN A 1055 16.54 -33.09 13.56
CA ASN A 1055 16.46 -32.67 14.96
C ASN A 1055 15.78 -33.75 15.79
N SER A 1056 16.49 -34.29 16.78
CA SER A 1056 15.99 -35.36 17.66
C SER A 1056 15.63 -34.84 19.04
N TYR A 1057 14.42 -35.15 19.52
CA TYR A 1057 13.91 -34.77 20.83
C TYR A 1057 13.39 -36.00 21.58
N LYS A 1058 13.29 -35.92 22.91
CA LYS A 1058 12.49 -36.91 23.65
C LYS A 1058 11.02 -36.63 23.37
N LEU A 1059 10.22 -37.68 23.14
CA LEU A 1059 8.82 -37.55 22.76
C LEU A 1059 8.01 -36.73 23.77
N LYS A 1060 8.29 -36.90 25.07
CA LYS A 1060 7.67 -36.12 26.16
C LYS A 1060 7.90 -34.60 26.08
N ASP A 1061 9.03 -34.17 25.52
CA ASP A 1061 9.39 -32.75 25.43
C ASP A 1061 8.75 -32.10 24.19
N ALA A 1062 8.29 -32.94 23.24
CA ALA A 1062 7.61 -32.52 22.02
C ALA A 1062 6.07 -32.69 22.12
N PHE A 1063 5.57 -33.00 23.31
CA PHE A 1063 4.19 -33.43 23.63
C PHE A 1063 3.08 -32.51 23.15
N LEU A 1064 3.31 -31.19 23.08
CA LEU A 1064 2.30 -30.20 22.65
C LEU A 1064 1.98 -30.25 21.14
N LYS A 1065 2.70 -31.06 20.35
CA LYS A 1065 2.61 -31.07 18.87
C LYS A 1065 2.10 -32.38 18.26
N PHE A 1066 1.76 -33.40 19.06
CA PHE A 1066 1.45 -34.75 18.56
C PHE A 1066 -0.01 -35.19 18.77
N ASP A 1067 -0.47 -36.05 17.87
CA ASP A 1067 -1.81 -36.64 17.91
C ASP A 1067 -1.98 -37.59 19.11
N SER A 1068 -3.03 -37.35 19.90
CA SER A 1068 -3.46 -38.18 21.04
C SER A 1068 -3.57 -39.68 20.74
N LEU A 1069 -3.88 -40.06 19.49
CA LEU A 1069 -4.01 -41.46 19.07
C LEU A 1069 -2.66 -42.19 19.00
N VAL A 1070 -1.60 -41.48 18.63
CA VAL A 1070 -0.24 -42.02 18.51
C VAL A 1070 0.32 -42.32 19.89
N LEU A 1071 0.14 -41.39 20.82
CA LEU A 1071 0.54 -41.53 22.22
C LEU A 1071 -0.15 -42.74 22.86
N LYS A 1072 -1.46 -42.87 22.66
CA LYS A 1072 -2.24 -44.00 23.15
C LYS A 1072 -1.71 -45.35 22.64
N LYS A 1073 -1.37 -45.44 21.34
CA LYS A 1073 -0.80 -46.68 20.76
C LYS A 1073 0.60 -47.01 21.30
N LEU A 1074 1.44 -46.02 21.56
CA LEU A 1074 2.77 -46.22 22.13
C LEU A 1074 2.70 -46.67 23.59
N GLU A 1075 1.77 -46.10 24.37
CA GLU A 1075 1.48 -46.53 25.75
C GLU A 1075 0.87 -47.95 25.79
N GLU A 1076 -0.07 -48.28 24.91
CA GLU A 1076 -0.65 -49.63 24.76
C GLU A 1076 0.41 -50.68 24.38
N ALA A 1077 1.44 -50.28 23.62
CA ALA A 1077 2.59 -51.11 23.31
C ALA A 1077 3.59 -51.25 24.49
N GLY A 1078 3.32 -50.63 25.64
CA GLY A 1078 4.13 -50.72 26.85
C GLY A 1078 5.44 -49.93 26.81
N MET A 1079 5.55 -48.93 25.94
CA MET A 1079 6.78 -48.13 25.82
C MET A 1079 6.90 -47.04 26.89
N ASP A 1080 8.12 -46.86 27.41
CA ASP A 1080 8.46 -45.71 28.23
C ASP A 1080 8.68 -44.47 27.35
N LEU A 1081 7.74 -43.53 27.42
CA LEU A 1081 7.77 -42.26 26.68
C LEU A 1081 9.01 -41.39 27.00
N ASN A 1082 9.76 -41.69 28.06
CA ASN A 1082 11.05 -41.04 28.35
C ASN A 1082 12.21 -41.56 27.49
N LEU A 1083 12.09 -42.78 26.96
CA LEU A 1083 13.10 -43.44 26.13
C LEU A 1083 12.81 -43.30 24.63
N VAL A 1084 11.54 -43.08 24.27
CA VAL A 1084 11.13 -42.82 22.89
C VAL A 1084 11.54 -41.43 22.44
N LYS A 1085 12.12 -41.36 21.24
CA LYS A 1085 12.59 -40.14 20.58
C LYS A 1085 11.76 -39.83 19.35
N VAL A 1086 11.77 -38.54 19.00
CA VAL A 1086 11.18 -38.02 17.78
C VAL A 1086 12.24 -37.29 16.99
N ALA A 1087 12.42 -37.71 15.75
CA ALA A 1087 13.23 -37.07 14.75
C ALA A 1087 12.33 -36.21 13.84
N LEU A 1088 12.62 -34.91 13.76
CA LEU A 1088 11.90 -33.95 12.93
C LEU A 1088 12.75 -33.52 11.74
N SER A 1089 12.17 -33.60 10.54
CA SER A 1089 12.70 -33.01 9.32
C SER A 1089 11.58 -32.28 8.55
N PRO A 1090 11.90 -31.48 7.50
CA PRO A 1090 10.91 -30.66 6.80
C PRO A 1090 9.60 -31.35 6.40
N ASN A 1091 9.65 -32.62 5.97
CA ASN A 1091 8.49 -33.38 5.51
C ASN A 1091 8.20 -34.66 6.30
N LEU A 1092 9.00 -34.97 7.34
CA LEU A 1092 8.93 -36.24 8.04
C LEU A 1092 9.01 -36.06 9.55
N ILE A 1093 8.25 -36.88 10.25
CA ILE A 1093 8.39 -37.10 11.68
C ILE A 1093 8.65 -38.60 11.88
N ILE A 1094 9.77 -38.94 12.49
CA ILE A 1094 10.17 -40.32 12.76
C ILE A 1094 10.14 -40.54 14.26
N VAL A 1095 9.26 -41.43 14.73
CA VAL A 1095 9.21 -41.88 16.12
C VAL A 1095 10.01 -43.16 16.23
N TYR A 1096 11.03 -43.14 17.08
CA TYR A 1096 11.97 -44.25 17.22
C TYR A 1096 12.43 -44.42 18.66
N GLU A 1097 12.89 -45.62 18.98
CA GLU A 1097 13.72 -45.90 20.16
C GLU A 1097 15.12 -46.29 19.69
N GLU A 1098 16.12 -46.07 20.53
CA GLU A 1098 17.49 -46.47 20.22
C GLU A 1098 18.16 -47.10 21.43
N ASP A 1099 18.97 -48.11 21.16
CA ASP A 1099 19.90 -48.71 22.12
C ASP A 1099 21.34 -48.70 21.56
N THR A 1100 22.25 -49.39 22.23
CA THR A 1100 23.67 -49.44 21.87
C THR A 1100 23.94 -50.10 20.51
N TYR A 1101 23.03 -50.95 20.03
CA TYR A 1101 23.23 -51.80 18.86
C TYR A 1101 22.24 -51.54 17.72
N LYS A 1102 21.05 -50.99 18.02
CA LYS A 1102 19.99 -50.79 17.05
C LYS A 1102 19.15 -49.53 17.28
N VAL A 1103 18.54 -49.08 16.20
CA VAL A 1103 17.48 -48.07 16.17
C VAL A 1103 16.21 -48.77 15.71
N ARG A 1104 15.17 -48.74 16.55
CA ARG A 1104 13.87 -49.32 16.22
C ARG A 1104 12.87 -48.21 15.90
N VAL A 1105 12.36 -48.21 14.67
CA VAL A 1105 11.41 -47.22 14.15
C VAL A 1105 9.99 -47.70 14.38
N TRP A 1106 9.23 -46.95 15.17
CA TRP A 1106 7.86 -47.26 15.55
C TRP A 1106 6.83 -46.61 14.64
N LYS A 1107 7.09 -45.39 14.18
CA LYS A 1107 6.17 -44.67 13.32
C LYS A 1107 6.88 -43.63 12.46
N VAL A 1108 6.43 -43.48 11.22
CA VAL A 1108 6.80 -42.37 10.34
C VAL A 1108 5.53 -41.63 9.96
N PHE A 1109 5.51 -40.31 10.17
CA PHE A 1109 4.49 -39.41 9.63
C PHE A 1109 5.09 -38.64 8.48
N ILE A 1110 4.30 -38.49 7.42
CA ILE A 1110 4.65 -37.74 6.22
C ILE A 1110 3.71 -36.54 6.15
N ASN A 1111 4.20 -35.44 5.59
CA ASN A 1111 3.36 -34.27 5.31
C ASN A 1111 2.57 -34.51 3.99
N ASP A 1112 1.30 -34.91 4.10
CA ASP A 1112 0.53 -35.49 2.98
C ASP A 1112 -0.16 -34.48 2.05
N ASN A 1113 0.13 -33.18 2.17
CA ASN A 1113 -0.66 -32.14 1.50
C ASN A 1113 -0.39 -31.98 -0.01
N ILE A 1114 0.59 -32.68 -0.59
CA ILE A 1114 1.08 -32.42 -1.95
C ILE A 1114 1.31 -33.75 -2.69
N PHE A 1115 0.53 -34.00 -3.75
CA PHE A 1115 0.57 -35.24 -4.53
C PHE A 1115 1.15 -35.02 -5.93
N ASP A 1116 2.47 -35.20 -6.06
CA ASP A 1116 3.15 -35.51 -7.33
C ASP A 1116 4.20 -36.61 -7.07
N ASP A 1117 4.49 -37.45 -8.07
CA ASP A 1117 5.37 -38.61 -7.95
C ASP A 1117 6.84 -38.22 -7.70
N ASP A 1118 7.28 -37.07 -8.20
CA ASP A 1118 8.63 -36.54 -7.93
C ASP A 1118 8.80 -36.07 -6.48
N TYR A 1119 7.74 -35.51 -5.87
CA TYR A 1119 7.73 -35.17 -4.44
C TYR A 1119 7.84 -36.44 -3.58
N LYS A 1120 7.08 -37.51 -3.92
CA LYS A 1120 7.16 -38.79 -3.19
C LYS A 1120 8.56 -39.39 -3.21
N ARG A 1121 9.21 -39.42 -4.39
CA ARG A 1121 10.59 -39.93 -4.51
C ARG A 1121 11.57 -39.14 -3.65
N SER A 1122 11.41 -37.82 -3.62
CA SER A 1122 12.23 -36.93 -2.80
C SER A 1122 12.04 -37.17 -1.31
N VAL A 1123 10.79 -37.32 -0.85
CA VAL A 1123 10.45 -37.63 0.55
C VAL A 1123 10.98 -39.01 0.96
N LEU A 1124 10.90 -40.03 0.10
CA LEU A 1124 11.48 -41.34 0.36
C LEU A 1124 13.01 -41.27 0.52
N ARG A 1125 13.68 -40.50 -0.33
CA ARG A 1125 15.13 -40.27 -0.23
C ARG A 1125 15.49 -39.51 1.06
N GLN A 1126 14.65 -38.57 1.48
CA GLN A 1126 14.78 -37.91 2.79
C GLN A 1126 14.65 -38.91 3.94
N LEU A 1127 13.65 -39.80 3.89
CA LEU A 1127 13.46 -40.83 4.90
C LEU A 1127 14.69 -41.72 5.00
N GLU A 1128 15.22 -42.19 3.87
CA GLU A 1128 16.43 -43.02 3.85
C GLU A 1128 17.63 -42.31 4.49
N ASN A 1129 17.84 -41.03 4.15
CA ASN A 1129 18.92 -40.23 4.70
C ASN A 1129 18.75 -39.98 6.20
N ASN A 1130 17.55 -39.58 6.63
CA ASN A 1130 17.23 -39.36 8.04
C ASN A 1130 17.45 -40.64 8.86
N LEU A 1131 17.04 -41.80 8.33
CA LEU A 1131 17.23 -43.08 8.97
C LEU A 1131 18.70 -43.45 9.10
N LYS A 1132 19.52 -43.20 8.06
CA LYS A 1132 20.98 -43.39 8.12
C LYS A 1132 21.63 -42.47 9.17
N GLU A 1133 21.19 -41.21 9.23
CA GLU A 1133 21.67 -40.22 10.21
C GLU A 1133 21.34 -40.66 11.65
N ILE A 1134 20.06 -40.97 11.92
CA ILE A 1134 19.60 -41.45 13.23
C ILE A 1134 20.35 -42.73 13.61
N ALA A 1135 20.48 -43.68 12.67
CA ALA A 1135 21.16 -44.95 12.94
C ALA A 1135 22.63 -44.75 13.30
N SER A 1136 23.34 -43.80 12.70
CA SER A 1136 24.75 -43.52 13.02
C SER A 1136 25.61 -44.80 13.09
N SER A 1137 25.46 -45.69 12.10
CA SER A 1137 26.05 -47.06 11.98
C SER A 1137 25.37 -48.22 12.75
N ARG A 1138 24.33 -47.96 13.55
CA ARG A 1138 23.53 -48.99 14.24
C ARG A 1138 22.58 -49.71 13.28
N ARG A 1139 22.14 -50.92 13.65
CA ARG A 1139 21.15 -51.68 12.85
C ARG A 1139 19.78 -51.01 12.91
N ILE A 1140 19.12 -50.84 11.78
CA ILE A 1140 17.75 -50.30 11.72
C ILE A 1140 16.74 -51.45 11.77
N GLU A 1141 15.76 -51.36 12.67
CA GLU A 1141 14.63 -52.28 12.79
C GLU A 1141 13.34 -51.46 12.57
N ILE A 1142 12.65 -51.67 11.44
CA ILE A 1142 11.36 -51.01 11.16
C ILE A 1142 10.24 -51.96 11.57
N ILE A 1143 9.37 -51.53 12.47
CA ILE A 1143 8.26 -52.35 12.94
C ILE A 1143 7.17 -52.45 11.87
N GLU A 1144 6.52 -53.60 11.77
CA GLU A 1144 5.42 -53.82 10.83
C GLU A 1144 4.29 -52.79 11.09
N GLY A 1145 3.93 -52.03 10.05
CA GLY A 1145 2.97 -50.91 10.16
C GLY A 1145 3.57 -49.59 10.68
N ALA A 1146 4.88 -49.49 10.94
CA ALA A 1146 5.52 -48.21 11.27
C ALA A 1146 5.40 -47.19 10.13
N ILE A 1147 5.38 -47.70 8.90
CA ILE A 1147 5.03 -46.95 7.70
C ILE A 1147 3.64 -47.44 7.28
N THR A 1148 2.58 -46.94 7.93
CA THR A 1148 1.19 -47.34 7.58
C THR A 1148 0.73 -46.65 6.30
N GLN A 1149 0.05 -47.43 5.46
CA GLN A 1149 -0.65 -47.08 4.22
C GLN A 1149 -1.84 -46.11 4.35
N ASP A 1150 -2.10 -45.50 5.51
CA ASP A 1150 -3.34 -44.76 5.76
C ASP A 1150 -3.44 -43.41 5.02
N GLY A 1151 -2.38 -43.00 4.30
CA GLY A 1151 -2.39 -41.88 3.33
C GLY A 1151 -1.98 -42.28 1.90
N TRP A 1152 -1.71 -43.56 1.63
CA TRP A 1152 -1.11 -44.04 0.37
C TRP A 1152 -2.06 -44.86 -0.53
N ASN A 1153 -3.28 -45.17 -0.07
CA ASN A 1153 -4.22 -45.98 -0.84
C ASN A 1153 -5.33 -45.14 -1.46
N GLU A 1154 -5.15 -44.77 -2.73
CA GLU A 1154 -6.24 -44.91 -3.70
C GLU A 1154 -5.83 -45.10 -5.17
N LYS A 1155 -4.54 -45.14 -5.56
CA LYS A 1155 -4.20 -45.37 -6.98
C LYS A 1155 -2.98 -46.22 -7.37
N TRP A 1156 -2.13 -46.72 -6.48
CA TRP A 1156 -0.91 -47.41 -6.92
C TRP A 1156 -0.61 -48.67 -6.11
N GLY A 1157 -1.16 -49.79 -6.58
CA GLY A 1157 -0.88 -51.11 -6.04
C GLY A 1157 0.52 -51.62 -6.36
N ARG A 1158 1.08 -52.37 -5.40
CA ARG A 1158 2.16 -53.38 -5.51
C ARG A 1158 3.45 -52.91 -6.19
N GLY A 1159 4.41 -52.43 -5.41
CA GLY A 1159 5.78 -52.24 -5.94
C GLY A 1159 6.90 -52.03 -4.93
N TYR A 1160 6.66 -51.35 -3.81
CA TYR A 1160 7.76 -50.79 -3.00
C TYR A 1160 7.82 -51.30 -1.55
N GLY A 1161 7.24 -52.47 -1.28
CA GLY A 1161 7.44 -53.18 -0.02
C GLY A 1161 8.68 -54.08 -0.07
N ARG A 1162 9.88 -53.49 0.01
CA ARG A 1162 11.11 -54.16 0.47
C ARG A 1162 12.09 -53.16 1.04
#